data_AF-A0A0P4W1C9-F1
#
_entry.id   AF-A0A0P4W1C9-F1
#
_cell.length_a   1.000
_cell.length_b   1.000
_cell.length_c   1.000
_cell.angle_alpha   90.00
_cell.angle_beta   90.00
_cell.angle_gamma   90.00
#
_symmetry.space_group_name_H-M   'P 1'
#
loop_
_entity.id
_entity.type
_entity.pdbx_description
1 polymer ?
#
loop_
_entity_poly.entity_id
_entity_poly.type
_entity_poly.pdbx_seq_one_letter_code
_entity_poly.pdbx_strand_id
1 'polypeptide(L)'
;MTDLSQQLLLALAQDGCLASHQFATKIGQDHQRIVGTIKSLESLGNVVDVKQMTVKSWECTEEGTCLANEGSHEARLFSSLGKEGRLLADIKANIPNSNIALGAAMKNKWVKKEGEKVVPIVSSISDEVQLHLQAVAQGEAHTVPDKIKADYKKRKLIKEIERTVFEVSKGSEFTTSVVKQEAELTKDMIESGQWKNANFKPYNFKSKGRVELRSGHLHPLMQLRSEFRRIFLEMGFTEMPTNSYVESAFWNFDALFQPQQHPARDAQDTFYVADPATCLEVPEDYLERVRKTHSEGGYGSIGYQCKWNRAEADKNLLRTHTTAVSARMLYKLAQDGFKPAKYFSIDRVYRNETLDATHLAEFYQVEGVVADHNFSIKNLMGVIGSFFKKIGMTSVRFKPTYNPYTEPSMEIYSYHKGLKKWVEVGNSGLFRPEMLRPMGLPESVKVCGYGLSLERPAMIMYGINSIRELVGPRVKMELILDNPVCTIDKFSGEAGRDRYGVPSVNALSKRQELILEKLSALQAKVASIASKMGVTLEGSIHAVTTQLTGGPQPGTLHDVVVYADPRRPPYSLRALATALSVQFPMCLKVHCHSSVKEMSEKLQQFWGPGVGVERSQSQVCITLVWRQVGDSPAALLPTLSVAPLAATQVAGEHNIVRYLARLMEASNGNSSLHLYEGGSINQATSTLVDYFLDQCHAKLVLGSNKERTAYLREMDKGLGVGTQQFLAGVTLTLADLLLLSCLLQLRLLESAPPKVQQWSKLCLAHQLCKNFI
;
A
#
# COMPACT_ATOMS: atom_id res chain seq x y z
N MET A 1 -43.19 -29.16 -13.45
CA MET A 1 -43.41 -27.78 -12.98
C MET A 1 -43.37 -26.90 -14.20
N THR A 2 -44.52 -26.43 -14.66
CA THR A 2 -44.64 -25.51 -15.79
C THR A 2 -43.88 -24.22 -15.47
N ASP A 3 -43.05 -23.77 -16.42
CA ASP A 3 -42.29 -22.54 -16.30
C ASP A 3 -43.25 -21.35 -16.13
N LEU A 4 -43.17 -20.67 -14.98
CA LEU A 4 -43.98 -19.50 -14.64
C LEU A 4 -43.88 -18.40 -15.70
N SER A 5 -42.71 -18.28 -16.33
CA SER A 5 -42.43 -17.37 -17.44
C SER A 5 -43.33 -17.67 -18.63
N GLN A 6 -43.44 -18.95 -18.99
CA GLN A 6 -44.25 -19.41 -20.12
C GLN A 6 -45.74 -19.29 -19.83
N GLN A 7 -46.18 -19.57 -18.60
CA GLN A 7 -47.58 -19.37 -18.20
C GLN A 7 -47.98 -17.89 -18.26
N LEU A 8 -47.10 -16.98 -17.85
CA LEU A 8 -47.33 -15.55 -17.92
C LEU A 8 -47.39 -15.04 -19.36
N LEU A 9 -46.47 -15.50 -20.23
CA LEU A 9 -46.49 -15.16 -21.66
C LEU A 9 -47.75 -15.71 -22.35
N LEU A 10 -48.20 -16.92 -22.03
CA LEU A 10 -49.43 -17.49 -22.59
C LEU A 10 -50.68 -16.73 -22.13
N ALA A 11 -50.76 -16.35 -20.84
CA ALA A 11 -51.84 -15.52 -20.33
C ALA A 11 -51.85 -14.13 -20.97
N LEU A 12 -50.67 -13.53 -21.17
CA LEU A 12 -50.54 -12.25 -21.86
C LEU A 12 -50.91 -12.35 -23.35
N ALA A 13 -50.63 -13.49 -23.99
CA ALA A 13 -51.03 -13.75 -25.37
C ALA A 13 -52.56 -13.73 -25.53
N GLN A 14 -53.29 -14.29 -24.56
CA GLN A 14 -54.75 -14.35 -24.54
C GLN A 14 -55.41 -13.03 -24.10
N ASP A 15 -54.99 -12.46 -22.97
CA ASP A 15 -55.69 -11.35 -22.29
C ASP A 15 -55.18 -9.95 -22.73
N GLY A 16 -54.01 -9.88 -23.41
CA GLY A 16 -53.43 -8.64 -23.95
C GLY A 16 -52.76 -7.73 -22.92
N CYS A 17 -53.38 -7.53 -21.77
CA CYS A 17 -52.85 -6.81 -20.61
C CYS A 17 -53.17 -7.59 -19.33
N LEU A 18 -52.25 -7.58 -18.37
CA LEU A 18 -52.36 -8.40 -17.17
C LEU A 18 -51.80 -7.66 -15.95
N ALA A 19 -52.60 -7.59 -14.88
CA ALA A 19 -52.13 -7.13 -13.59
C ALA A 19 -51.47 -8.28 -12.81
N SER A 20 -50.21 -8.09 -12.40
CA SER A 20 -49.42 -9.07 -11.63
C SER A 20 -50.14 -9.65 -10.41
N HIS A 21 -50.90 -8.82 -9.67
CA HIS A 21 -51.65 -9.27 -8.50
C HIS A 21 -52.83 -10.18 -8.86
N GLN A 22 -53.62 -9.80 -9.86
CA GLN A 22 -54.76 -10.61 -10.32
C GLN A 22 -54.29 -11.95 -10.88
N PHE A 23 -53.17 -11.93 -11.61
CA PHE A 23 -52.54 -13.14 -12.12
C PHE A 23 -52.02 -14.05 -11.00
N ALA A 24 -51.31 -13.49 -10.01
CA ALA A 24 -50.83 -14.24 -8.84
C ALA A 24 -51.96 -14.97 -8.11
N THR A 25 -53.10 -14.29 -7.93
CA THR A 25 -54.30 -14.90 -7.33
C THR A 25 -54.92 -15.98 -8.22
N LYS A 26 -54.99 -15.77 -9.55
CA LYS A 26 -55.56 -16.73 -10.53
C LYS A 26 -54.78 -18.05 -10.59
N ILE A 27 -53.46 -18.00 -10.43
CA ILE A 27 -52.58 -19.18 -10.45
C ILE A 27 -52.19 -19.69 -9.05
N GLY A 28 -52.67 -19.05 -7.98
CA GLY A 28 -52.39 -19.45 -6.60
C GLY A 28 -50.91 -19.39 -6.22
N GLN A 29 -50.15 -18.44 -6.77
CA GLN A 29 -48.72 -18.26 -6.48
C GLN A 29 -48.46 -16.97 -5.72
N ASP A 30 -47.36 -16.94 -4.97
CA ASP A 30 -46.94 -15.73 -4.26
C ASP A 30 -46.58 -14.59 -5.23
N HIS A 31 -47.06 -13.38 -4.93
CA HIS A 31 -46.88 -12.20 -5.77
C HIS A 31 -45.41 -11.89 -6.02
N GLN A 32 -44.52 -12.12 -5.05
CA GLN A 32 -43.07 -11.87 -5.21
C GLN A 32 -42.43 -12.74 -6.30
N ARG A 33 -42.89 -13.99 -6.45
CA ARG A 33 -42.39 -14.88 -7.52
C ARG A 33 -42.81 -14.40 -8.90
N ILE A 34 -44.04 -13.89 -9.02
CA ILE A 34 -44.54 -13.30 -10.27
C ILE A 34 -43.76 -12.03 -10.61
N VAL A 35 -43.50 -11.16 -9.63
CA VAL A 35 -42.66 -9.97 -9.81
C VAL A 35 -41.25 -10.33 -10.27
N GLY A 36 -40.62 -11.34 -9.67
CA GLY A 36 -39.31 -11.84 -10.11
C GLY A 36 -39.31 -12.36 -11.55
N THR A 37 -40.39 -13.01 -11.95
CA THR A 37 -40.58 -13.53 -13.33
C THR A 37 -40.77 -12.38 -14.32
N ILE A 38 -41.60 -11.37 -14.00
CA ILE A 38 -41.82 -10.19 -14.83
C ILE A 38 -40.51 -9.43 -15.06
N LYS A 39 -39.72 -9.20 -14.00
CA LYS A 39 -38.39 -8.56 -14.12
C LYS A 39 -37.41 -9.37 -14.97
N SER A 40 -37.50 -10.70 -14.91
CA SER A 40 -36.69 -11.58 -15.76
C SER A 40 -37.10 -11.44 -17.23
N LEU A 41 -38.40 -11.35 -17.53
CA LEU A 41 -38.91 -11.14 -18.89
C LEU A 41 -38.59 -9.73 -19.42
N GLU A 42 -38.67 -8.70 -18.58
CA GLU A 42 -38.24 -7.33 -18.89
C GLU A 42 -36.73 -7.28 -19.22
N SER A 43 -35.92 -8.10 -18.55
CA SER A 43 -34.47 -8.16 -18.82
C SER A 43 -34.10 -8.79 -20.18
N LEU A 44 -35.05 -9.47 -20.84
CA LEU A 44 -34.88 -10.06 -22.17
C LEU A 44 -35.10 -9.05 -23.30
N GLY A 45 -35.37 -7.77 -22.99
CA GLY A 45 -35.59 -6.71 -23.97
C GLY A 45 -37.06 -6.31 -24.08
N ASN A 46 -37.50 -5.94 -25.28
CA ASN A 46 -38.86 -5.42 -25.53
C ASN A 46 -39.92 -6.55 -25.69
N VAL A 47 -39.75 -7.66 -24.96
CA VAL A 47 -40.70 -8.79 -25.01
C VAL A 47 -42.00 -8.43 -24.28
N VAL A 48 -41.89 -7.73 -23.16
CA VAL A 48 -43.02 -7.26 -22.35
C VAL A 48 -42.81 -5.80 -21.95
N ASP A 49 -43.86 -5.00 -22.03
CA ASP A 49 -43.88 -3.64 -21.48
C ASP A 49 -44.45 -3.68 -20.07
N VAL A 50 -43.75 -3.06 -19.12
CA VAL A 50 -44.09 -3.13 -17.70
C VAL A 50 -44.31 -1.73 -17.15
N LYS A 51 -45.50 -1.49 -16.61
CA LYS A 51 -45.84 -0.25 -15.90
C LYS A 51 -46.00 -0.54 -14.41
N GLN A 52 -45.17 0.13 -13.60
CA GLN A 52 -45.24 0.03 -12.16
C GLN A 52 -46.29 0.98 -11.59
N MET A 53 -47.19 0.45 -10.76
CA MET A 53 -48.18 1.22 -10.01
C MET A 53 -48.11 0.90 -8.53
N THR A 54 -48.34 1.91 -7.68
CA THR A 54 -48.39 1.72 -6.23
C THR A 54 -49.84 1.82 -5.78
N VAL A 55 -50.36 0.73 -5.24
CA VAL A 55 -51.70 0.68 -4.64
C VAL A 55 -51.55 0.79 -3.13
N LYS A 56 -52.21 1.79 -2.54
CA LYS A 56 -52.25 2.00 -1.09
C LYS A 56 -53.49 1.33 -0.53
N SER A 57 -53.32 0.44 0.44
CA SER A 57 -54.41 -0.19 1.17
C SER A 57 -54.19 -0.06 2.67
N TRP A 58 -55.29 -0.01 3.44
CA TRP A 58 -55.24 0.01 4.89
C TRP A 58 -55.54 -1.38 5.42
N GLU A 59 -54.75 -1.84 6.38
CA GLU A 59 -54.99 -3.09 7.09
C GLU A 59 -55.00 -2.85 8.60
N CYS A 60 -55.80 -3.63 9.32
CA CYS A 60 -55.74 -3.66 10.78
C CYS A 60 -54.45 -4.36 11.24
N THR A 61 -53.90 -3.88 12.36
CA THR A 61 -52.83 -4.58 13.09
C THR A 61 -53.43 -5.70 13.94
N GLU A 62 -52.60 -6.56 14.54
CA GLU A 62 -53.09 -7.63 15.44
C GLU A 62 -53.95 -7.07 16.58
N GLU A 63 -53.51 -5.96 17.19
CA GLU A 63 -54.26 -5.24 18.23
C GLU A 63 -55.56 -4.62 17.65
N GLY A 64 -55.49 -4.01 16.46
CA GLY A 64 -56.66 -3.46 15.76
C GLY A 64 -57.71 -4.52 15.40
N THR A 65 -57.29 -5.71 14.99
CA THR A 65 -58.18 -6.85 14.70
C THR A 65 -58.85 -7.37 15.98
N CYS A 66 -58.10 -7.44 17.08
CA CYS A 66 -58.67 -7.78 18.40
C CYS A 66 -59.74 -6.75 18.83
N LEU A 67 -59.48 -5.46 18.64
CA LEU A 67 -60.44 -4.39 18.95
C LEU A 67 -61.66 -4.40 18.03
N ALA A 68 -61.51 -4.75 16.75
CA ALA A 68 -62.62 -4.91 15.82
C ALA A 68 -63.58 -6.04 16.24
N ASN A 69 -63.03 -7.16 16.73
CA ASN A 69 -63.82 -8.34 17.10
C ASN A 69 -64.42 -8.25 18.51
N GLU A 70 -63.65 -7.78 19.48
CA GLU A 70 -64.01 -7.83 20.91
C GLU A 70 -64.38 -6.45 21.50
N GLY A 71 -64.38 -5.39 20.70
CA GLY A 71 -64.68 -4.02 21.12
C GLY A 71 -63.45 -3.25 21.62
N SER A 72 -63.56 -1.93 21.71
CA SER A 72 -62.50 -1.02 22.18
C SER A 72 -62.16 -1.23 23.66
N HIS A 73 -60.96 -0.83 24.07
CA HIS A 73 -60.52 -0.97 25.47
C HIS A 73 -61.44 -0.21 26.45
N GLU A 74 -61.89 0.98 26.07
CA GLU A 74 -62.84 1.80 26.82
C GLU A 74 -64.26 1.19 26.89
N ALA A 75 -64.72 0.55 25.81
CA ALA A 75 -66.01 -0.14 25.81
C ALA A 75 -65.98 -1.41 26.67
N ARG A 76 -64.90 -2.20 26.60
CA ARG A 76 -64.71 -3.38 27.46
C ARG A 76 -64.64 -2.99 28.94
N LEU A 77 -63.94 -1.90 29.26
CA LEU A 77 -63.92 -1.36 30.61
C LEU A 77 -65.35 -1.00 31.06
N PHE A 78 -66.12 -0.28 30.24
CA PHE A 78 -67.49 0.08 30.56
C PHE A 78 -68.41 -1.14 30.77
N SER A 79 -68.35 -2.15 29.89
CA SER A 79 -69.13 -3.39 30.03
C SER A 79 -68.75 -4.20 31.28
N SER A 80 -67.52 -4.06 31.78
CA SER A 80 -67.06 -4.72 33.00
C SER A 80 -67.50 -4.01 34.30
N LEU A 81 -68.02 -2.77 34.20
CA LEU A 81 -68.51 -1.99 35.33
C LEU A 81 -69.99 -2.30 35.60
N GLY A 82 -70.30 -2.81 36.79
CA GLY A 82 -71.67 -2.88 37.28
C GLY A 82 -72.20 -1.49 37.66
N LYS A 83 -73.51 -1.39 37.99
CA LYS A 83 -74.16 -0.13 38.40
C LYS A 83 -73.51 0.53 39.63
N GLU A 84 -72.80 -0.23 40.46
CA GLU A 84 -72.12 0.26 41.68
C GLU A 84 -70.64 0.61 41.46
N GLY A 85 -70.12 0.47 40.23
CA GLY A 85 -68.71 0.69 39.91
C GLY A 85 -67.77 -0.41 40.43
N ARG A 86 -66.49 -0.30 40.08
CA ARG A 86 -65.43 -1.26 40.47
C ARG A 86 -64.21 -0.52 41.03
N LEU A 87 -63.48 -1.15 41.94
CA LEU A 87 -62.25 -0.60 42.51
C LEU A 87 -61.16 -0.43 41.45
N LEU A 88 -60.38 0.64 41.56
CA LEU A 88 -59.30 0.96 40.62
C LEU A 88 -58.20 -0.11 40.60
N ALA A 89 -57.95 -0.78 41.74
CA ALA A 89 -56.98 -1.87 41.85
C ALA A 89 -57.41 -3.09 41.02
N ASP A 90 -58.69 -3.48 41.09
CA ASP A 90 -59.23 -4.64 40.37
C ASP A 90 -59.28 -4.41 38.86
N ILE A 91 -59.52 -3.17 38.44
CA ILE A 91 -59.48 -2.77 37.02
C ILE A 91 -58.06 -2.89 36.48
N LYS A 92 -57.05 -2.49 37.26
CA LYS A 92 -55.64 -2.58 36.85
C LYS A 92 -55.12 -4.02 36.80
N ALA A 93 -55.63 -4.90 37.65
CA ALA A 93 -55.21 -6.30 37.72
C ALA A 93 -55.86 -7.18 36.65
N ASN A 94 -57.13 -6.95 36.30
CA ASN A 94 -57.92 -7.87 35.48
C ASN A 94 -58.15 -7.43 34.03
N ILE A 95 -57.85 -6.17 33.68
CA ILE A 95 -58.08 -5.63 32.33
C ILE A 95 -56.74 -5.26 31.68
N PRO A 96 -56.34 -5.95 30.59
CA PRO A 96 -55.17 -5.57 29.79
C PRO A 96 -55.34 -4.12 29.27
N ASN A 97 -54.27 -3.34 29.28
CA ASN A 97 -54.29 -1.92 28.85
C ASN A 97 -55.27 -1.02 29.63
N SER A 98 -55.60 -1.38 30.88
CA SER A 98 -56.52 -0.65 31.78
C SER A 98 -56.25 0.85 31.92
N ASN A 99 -55.00 1.30 31.92
CA ASN A 99 -54.65 2.73 31.97
C ASN A 99 -55.11 3.49 30.72
N ILE A 100 -55.02 2.86 29.53
CA ILE A 100 -55.45 3.44 28.24
C ILE A 100 -56.98 3.48 28.20
N ALA A 101 -57.63 2.37 28.59
CA ALA A 101 -59.09 2.26 28.68
C ALA A 101 -59.69 3.33 29.59
N LEU A 102 -59.10 3.55 30.77
CA LEU A 102 -59.60 4.47 31.79
C LEU A 102 -59.38 5.93 31.39
N GLY A 103 -58.26 6.24 30.72
CA GLY A 103 -58.01 7.56 30.14
C GLY A 103 -58.99 7.92 29.02
N ALA A 104 -59.28 6.98 28.12
CA ALA A 104 -60.22 7.19 27.01
C ALA A 104 -61.68 7.25 27.50
N ALA A 105 -62.09 6.36 28.39
CA ALA A 105 -63.45 6.35 28.96
C ALA A 105 -63.75 7.61 29.79
N MET A 106 -62.78 8.16 30.53
CA MET A 106 -62.95 9.45 31.22
C MET A 106 -63.01 10.63 30.25
N LYS A 107 -62.19 10.62 29.18
CA LYS A 107 -62.21 11.67 28.13
C LYS A 107 -63.56 11.71 27.40
N ASN A 108 -64.15 10.55 27.13
CA ASN A 108 -65.46 10.40 26.49
C ASN A 108 -66.64 10.60 27.47
N LYS A 109 -66.38 10.91 28.75
CA LYS A 109 -67.37 11.09 29.82
C LYS A 109 -68.25 9.85 30.06
N TRP A 110 -67.73 8.65 29.82
CA TRP A 110 -68.47 7.40 30.07
C TRP A 110 -68.39 6.97 31.53
N VAL A 111 -67.29 7.28 32.21
CA VAL A 111 -67.01 6.88 33.59
C VAL A 111 -66.43 8.05 34.41
N LYS A 112 -66.69 8.05 35.72
CA LYS A 112 -66.14 9.02 36.69
C LYS A 112 -65.40 8.27 37.80
N LYS A 113 -64.38 8.90 38.38
CA LYS A 113 -63.72 8.41 39.59
C LYS A 113 -64.37 9.00 40.85
N GLU A 114 -64.83 8.15 41.75
CA GLU A 114 -65.36 8.51 43.07
C GLU A 114 -64.54 7.78 44.14
N GLY A 115 -63.60 8.50 44.76
CA GLY A 115 -62.62 7.92 45.68
C GLY A 115 -61.72 6.88 44.99
N GLU A 116 -61.70 5.65 45.51
CA GLU A 116 -60.96 4.52 44.92
C GLU A 116 -61.78 3.70 43.91
N LYS A 117 -63.04 4.09 43.64
CA LYS A 117 -63.93 3.40 42.70
C LYS A 117 -64.11 4.18 41.39
N VAL A 118 -64.32 3.45 40.31
CA VAL A 118 -64.71 3.98 38.99
C VAL A 118 -66.16 3.60 38.73
N VAL A 119 -67.02 4.59 38.51
CA VAL A 119 -68.47 4.42 38.31
C VAL A 119 -68.90 4.89 36.92
N PRO A 120 -69.87 4.22 36.26
CA PRO A 120 -70.41 4.67 34.98
C PRO A 120 -71.28 5.93 35.14
N ILE A 121 -71.16 6.87 34.19
CA ILE A 121 -71.98 8.10 34.13
C ILE A 121 -73.21 7.90 33.23
N VAL A 122 -73.03 7.13 32.15
CA VAL A 122 -74.04 6.90 31.10
C VAL A 122 -74.61 5.48 31.21
N SER A 123 -75.84 5.26 30.70
CA SER A 123 -76.50 3.96 30.72
C SER A 123 -76.20 3.08 29.50
N SER A 124 -75.73 3.68 28.40
CA SER A 124 -75.34 3.00 27.17
C SER A 124 -74.21 3.76 26.47
N ILE A 125 -73.39 3.05 25.70
CA ILE A 125 -72.26 3.61 24.94
C ILE A 125 -72.35 3.18 23.47
N SER A 126 -71.77 3.97 22.58
CA SER A 126 -71.55 3.62 21.18
C SER A 126 -70.05 3.49 20.94
N ASP A 127 -69.60 2.32 20.50
CA ASP A 127 -68.20 2.05 20.23
C ASP A 127 -67.83 2.41 18.77
N GLU A 128 -67.62 3.71 18.54
CA GLU A 128 -67.21 4.21 17.22
C GLU A 128 -65.84 3.64 16.78
N VAL A 129 -64.95 3.33 17.73
CA VAL A 129 -63.63 2.77 17.44
C VAL A 129 -63.76 1.35 16.89
N GLN A 130 -64.62 0.54 17.47
CA GLN A 130 -64.92 -0.80 16.96
C GLN A 130 -65.56 -0.74 15.57
N LEU A 131 -66.55 0.12 15.35
CA LEU A 131 -67.21 0.27 14.05
C LEU A 131 -66.23 0.69 12.94
N HIS A 132 -65.35 1.65 13.22
CA HIS A 132 -64.35 2.07 12.25
C HIS A 132 -63.31 0.97 11.96
N LEU A 133 -62.87 0.21 12.97
CA LEU A 133 -61.92 -0.88 12.77
C LEU A 133 -62.55 -2.07 12.04
N GLN A 134 -63.85 -2.33 12.24
CA GLN A 134 -64.61 -3.32 11.47
C GLN A 134 -64.74 -2.91 10.00
N ALA A 135 -65.03 -1.63 9.72
CA ALA A 135 -65.05 -1.10 8.36
C ALA A 135 -63.69 -1.22 7.66
N VAL A 136 -62.59 -0.96 8.37
CA VAL A 136 -61.23 -1.16 7.84
C VAL A 136 -60.93 -2.65 7.60
N ALA A 137 -61.35 -3.54 8.51
CA ALA A 137 -61.16 -4.98 8.36
C ALA A 137 -61.95 -5.59 7.19
N GLN A 138 -63.11 -5.01 6.86
CA GLN A 138 -63.95 -5.41 5.72
C GLN A 138 -63.49 -4.80 4.37
N GLY A 139 -62.40 -4.02 4.36
CA GLY A 139 -61.88 -3.38 3.15
C GLY A 139 -62.57 -2.07 2.78
N GLU A 140 -63.48 -1.58 3.62
CA GLU A 140 -64.22 -0.31 3.44
C GLU A 140 -63.51 0.87 4.12
N ALA A 141 -62.18 0.89 4.16
CA ALA A 141 -61.40 1.94 4.84
C ALA A 141 -61.61 3.37 4.29
N HIS A 142 -62.31 3.52 3.16
CA HIS A 142 -62.71 4.81 2.59
C HIS A 142 -63.87 5.47 3.36
N THR A 143 -64.68 4.71 4.10
CA THR A 143 -65.80 5.22 4.90
C THR A 143 -65.34 5.89 6.20
N VAL A 144 -64.09 5.64 6.63
CA VAL A 144 -63.48 6.26 7.82
C VAL A 144 -62.77 7.56 7.43
N PRO A 145 -63.08 8.70 8.09
CA PRO A 145 -62.43 9.98 7.84
C PRO A 145 -60.90 9.95 8.00
N ASP A 146 -60.16 10.67 7.13
CA ASP A 146 -58.69 10.67 7.13
C ASP A 146 -58.06 11.14 8.45
N LYS A 147 -58.71 12.10 9.13
CA LYS A 147 -58.27 12.58 10.45
C LYS A 147 -58.32 11.49 11.52
N ILE A 148 -59.28 10.57 11.42
CA ILE A 148 -59.43 9.43 12.33
C ILE A 148 -58.44 8.32 11.96
N LYS A 149 -58.24 8.05 10.66
CA LYS A 149 -57.19 7.12 10.20
C LYS A 149 -55.79 7.54 10.65
N ALA A 150 -55.50 8.85 10.64
CA ALA A 150 -54.23 9.38 11.16
C ALA A 150 -54.05 9.13 12.67
N ASP A 151 -55.12 9.27 13.46
CA ASP A 151 -55.11 8.95 14.90
C ASP A 151 -54.90 7.45 15.14
N TYR A 152 -55.62 6.59 14.42
CA TYR A 152 -55.47 5.13 14.53
C TYR A 152 -54.11 4.63 14.07
N LYS A 153 -53.50 5.26 13.06
CA LYS A 153 -52.11 5.00 12.64
C LYS A 153 -51.13 5.39 13.74
N LYS A 154 -51.32 6.54 14.40
CA LYS A 154 -50.48 6.99 15.54
C LYS A 154 -50.63 6.07 16.75
N ARG A 155 -51.83 5.55 16.98
CA ARG A 155 -52.16 4.56 18.03
C ARG A 155 -51.77 3.13 17.67
N LYS A 156 -51.19 2.90 16.48
CA LYS A 156 -50.78 1.58 15.97
C LYS A 156 -51.92 0.58 15.80
N LEU A 157 -53.17 1.03 15.62
CA LEU A 157 -54.33 0.16 15.42
C LEU A 157 -54.49 -0.28 13.96
N ILE A 158 -54.14 0.60 13.02
CA ILE A 158 -54.12 0.32 11.58
C ILE A 158 -52.75 0.63 11.00
N LYS A 159 -52.40 -0.06 9.92
CA LYS A 159 -51.19 0.16 9.13
C LYS A 159 -51.56 0.47 7.67
N GLU A 160 -50.83 1.40 7.08
CA GLU A 160 -50.90 1.67 5.64
C GLU A 160 -49.90 0.73 4.96
N ILE A 161 -50.40 -0.09 4.03
CA ILE A 161 -49.57 -0.98 3.22
C ILE A 161 -49.53 -0.43 1.81
N GLU A 162 -48.33 -0.11 1.36
CA GLU A 162 -48.07 0.21 -0.03
C GLU A 162 -47.67 -1.07 -0.75
N ARG A 163 -48.50 -1.51 -1.70
CA ARG A 163 -48.20 -2.65 -2.56
C ARG A 163 -47.84 -2.15 -3.94
N THR A 164 -46.69 -2.60 -4.43
CA THR A 164 -46.30 -2.37 -5.82
C THR A 164 -46.94 -3.44 -6.70
N VAL A 165 -47.79 -3.00 -7.62
CA VAL A 165 -48.45 -3.82 -8.63
C VAL A 165 -47.86 -3.45 -9.99
N PHE A 166 -47.47 -4.46 -10.76
CA PHE A 166 -47.00 -4.31 -12.13
C PHE A 166 -48.14 -4.64 -13.09
N GLU A 167 -48.42 -3.73 -14.01
CA GLU A 167 -49.29 -3.95 -15.17
C GLU A 167 -48.37 -4.31 -16.34
N VAL A 168 -48.61 -5.48 -16.94
CA VAL A 168 -47.77 -6.04 -17.99
C VAL A 168 -48.58 -6.07 -19.28
N SER A 169 -48.02 -5.52 -20.35
CA SER A 169 -48.58 -5.53 -21.71
C SER A 169 -47.60 -6.13 -22.72
N LYS A 170 -48.09 -6.49 -23.90
CA LYS A 170 -47.25 -7.01 -25.00
C LYS A 170 -46.27 -5.93 -25.46
N GLY A 171 -44.97 -6.24 -25.45
CA GLY A 171 -43.94 -5.39 -26.05
C GLY A 171 -43.83 -5.60 -27.57
N SER A 172 -42.95 -4.85 -28.23
CA SER A 172 -42.76 -4.90 -29.69
C SER A 172 -42.16 -6.21 -30.21
N GLU A 173 -41.46 -6.97 -29.35
CA GLU A 173 -40.81 -8.24 -29.67
C GLU A 173 -41.46 -9.42 -28.91
N PHE A 174 -42.77 -9.34 -28.66
CA PHE A 174 -43.49 -10.34 -27.90
C PHE A 174 -43.40 -11.76 -28.53
N THR A 175 -42.97 -12.74 -27.74
CA THR A 175 -42.87 -14.15 -28.13
C THR A 175 -43.41 -15.07 -27.03
N THR A 176 -43.90 -16.25 -27.42
CA THR A 176 -44.44 -17.27 -26.49
C THR A 176 -43.40 -18.28 -26.01
N SER A 177 -42.19 -18.28 -26.59
CA SER A 177 -41.09 -19.18 -26.22
C SER A 177 -39.79 -18.40 -26.05
N VAL A 178 -39.23 -18.43 -24.84
CA VAL A 178 -37.94 -17.78 -24.54
C VAL A 178 -36.80 -18.70 -24.99
N VAL A 179 -36.00 -18.25 -25.95
CA VAL A 179 -34.77 -18.94 -26.35
C VAL A 179 -33.67 -18.60 -25.35
N LYS A 180 -33.05 -19.62 -24.71
CA LYS A 180 -31.90 -19.41 -23.84
C LYS A 180 -30.71 -18.91 -24.67
N GLN A 181 -30.17 -17.76 -24.31
CA GLN A 181 -28.91 -17.24 -24.86
C GLN A 181 -27.73 -17.81 -24.07
N GLU A 182 -26.64 -18.12 -24.78
CA GLU A 182 -25.40 -18.60 -24.17
C GLU A 182 -24.65 -17.46 -23.48
N ALA A 183 -24.07 -17.72 -22.30
CA ALA A 183 -23.45 -16.68 -21.48
C ALA A 183 -21.97 -16.44 -21.79
N GLU A 184 -21.22 -17.50 -22.09
CA GLU A 184 -19.78 -17.44 -22.33
C GLU A 184 -19.38 -18.33 -23.50
N LEU A 185 -18.30 -17.95 -24.18
CA LEU A 185 -17.68 -18.75 -25.22
C LEU A 185 -16.83 -19.85 -24.58
N THR A 186 -17.14 -21.11 -24.84
CA THR A 186 -16.38 -22.26 -24.29
C THR A 186 -15.40 -22.81 -25.32
N LYS A 187 -14.37 -23.52 -24.82
CA LYS A 187 -13.38 -24.20 -25.66
C LYS A 187 -14.05 -25.18 -26.64
N ASP A 188 -14.99 -25.99 -26.16
CA ASP A 188 -15.68 -27.01 -26.97
C ASP A 188 -16.56 -26.38 -28.08
N MET A 189 -17.18 -25.22 -27.81
CA MET A 189 -17.92 -24.47 -28.83
C MET A 189 -16.99 -23.98 -29.93
N ILE A 190 -15.77 -23.52 -29.59
CA ILE A 190 -14.75 -23.09 -30.55
C ILE A 190 -14.29 -24.27 -31.42
N GLU A 191 -14.01 -25.41 -30.81
CA GLU A 191 -13.56 -26.63 -31.51
C GLU A 191 -14.64 -27.23 -32.42
N SER A 192 -15.91 -27.21 -31.98
CA SER A 192 -17.05 -27.74 -32.75
C SER A 192 -17.66 -26.76 -33.76
N GLY A 193 -17.28 -25.47 -33.70
CA GLY A 193 -17.84 -24.41 -34.56
C GLY A 193 -19.26 -23.96 -34.20
N GLN A 194 -19.85 -24.48 -33.12
CA GLN A 194 -21.22 -24.16 -32.66
C GLN A 194 -21.41 -22.67 -32.33
N TRP A 195 -20.33 -21.98 -31.93
CA TRP A 195 -20.35 -20.55 -31.59
C TRP A 195 -20.82 -19.64 -32.74
N LYS A 196 -20.67 -20.07 -34.00
CA LYS A 196 -21.08 -19.27 -35.17
C LYS A 196 -22.59 -19.08 -35.27
N ASN A 197 -23.35 -20.06 -34.77
CA ASN A 197 -24.81 -20.08 -34.84
C ASN A 197 -25.47 -19.88 -33.46
N ALA A 198 -24.68 -19.83 -32.38
CA ALA A 198 -25.15 -19.60 -31.04
C ALA A 198 -25.44 -18.11 -30.80
N ASN A 199 -26.52 -17.81 -30.09
CA ASN A 199 -26.90 -16.44 -29.75
C ASN A 199 -26.43 -16.11 -28.33
N PHE A 200 -25.51 -15.15 -28.19
CA PHE A 200 -24.87 -14.84 -26.91
C PHE A 200 -25.57 -13.68 -26.19
N LYS A 201 -25.57 -13.74 -24.85
CA LYS A 201 -26.03 -12.62 -24.04
C LYS A 201 -25.09 -11.41 -24.21
N PRO A 202 -25.60 -10.20 -24.49
CA PRO A 202 -24.75 -9.03 -24.64
C PRO A 202 -24.01 -8.70 -23.33
N TYR A 203 -22.71 -8.43 -23.45
CA TYR A 203 -21.87 -8.09 -22.30
C TYR A 203 -22.17 -6.69 -21.78
N ASN A 204 -22.37 -6.56 -20.47
CA ASN A 204 -22.65 -5.27 -19.86
C ASN A 204 -21.36 -4.46 -19.62
N PHE A 205 -20.97 -3.66 -20.61
CA PHE A 205 -19.81 -2.74 -20.50
C PHE A 205 -19.97 -1.61 -19.47
N LYS A 206 -21.16 -1.42 -18.89
CA LYS A 206 -21.38 -0.45 -17.81
C LYS A 206 -21.07 -1.04 -16.42
N SER A 207 -20.88 -2.34 -16.33
CA SER A 207 -20.47 -2.99 -15.09
C SER A 207 -18.96 -2.79 -14.88
N LYS A 208 -18.55 -2.55 -13.63
CA LYS A 208 -17.14 -2.72 -13.27
C LYS A 208 -16.87 -4.23 -13.40
N GLY A 209 -15.85 -4.61 -14.16
CA GLY A 209 -15.48 -6.02 -14.36
C GLY A 209 -15.14 -6.71 -13.03
N ARG A 210 -14.59 -7.93 -13.05
CA ARG A 210 -14.04 -8.53 -11.82
C ARG A 210 -12.91 -7.63 -11.29
N VAL A 211 -13.24 -6.78 -10.32
CA VAL A 211 -12.36 -5.74 -9.76
C VAL A 211 -11.20 -6.35 -8.97
N GLU A 212 -11.36 -7.57 -8.47
CA GLU A 212 -10.39 -8.20 -7.57
C GLU A 212 -9.36 -9.05 -8.32
N LEU A 213 -8.51 -8.40 -9.10
CA LEU A 213 -7.20 -8.98 -9.39
C LEU A 213 -6.45 -9.04 -8.06
N ARG A 214 -6.31 -10.26 -7.49
CA ARG A 214 -5.55 -10.47 -6.26
C ARG A 214 -4.10 -10.09 -6.51
N SER A 215 -3.71 -8.92 -6.04
CA SER A 215 -2.36 -8.37 -6.17
C SER A 215 -1.76 -8.07 -4.79
N GLY A 216 -0.44 -7.92 -4.71
CA GLY A 216 0.21 -7.48 -3.49
C GLY A 216 0.02 -5.98 -3.30
N HIS A 217 -0.32 -5.54 -2.09
CA HIS A 217 -0.51 -4.12 -1.77
C HIS A 217 0.56 -3.65 -0.77
N LEU A 218 1.12 -2.46 -1.02
CA LEU A 218 2.05 -1.80 -0.10
C LEU A 218 1.30 -0.86 0.83
N HIS A 219 1.65 -0.90 2.11
CA HIS A 219 1.07 -0.01 3.11
C HIS A 219 1.25 1.47 2.73
N PRO A 220 0.21 2.34 2.79
CA PRO A 220 0.29 3.74 2.34
C PRO A 220 1.41 4.55 3.01
N LEU A 221 1.61 4.33 4.33
CA LEU A 221 2.72 4.95 5.07
C LEU A 221 4.11 4.50 4.58
N MET A 222 4.25 3.23 4.18
CA MET A 222 5.52 2.69 3.66
C MET A 222 5.83 3.18 2.25
N GLN A 223 4.79 3.38 1.43
CA GLN A 223 4.94 4.08 0.16
C GLN A 223 5.44 5.50 0.38
N LEU A 224 4.83 6.25 1.30
CA LEU A 224 5.26 7.61 1.63
C LEU A 224 6.69 7.65 2.18
N ARG A 225 7.06 6.70 3.04
CA ARG A 225 8.44 6.53 3.52
C ARG A 225 9.43 6.41 2.37
N SER A 226 9.08 5.60 1.38
CA SER A 226 9.93 5.36 0.20
C SER A 226 10.10 6.62 -0.64
N GLU A 227 9.04 7.43 -0.76
CA GLU A 227 9.07 8.72 -1.44
C GLU A 227 9.94 9.75 -0.71
N PHE A 228 9.80 9.86 0.61
CA PHE A 228 10.64 10.75 1.42
C PHE A 228 12.10 10.35 1.34
N ARG A 229 12.38 9.04 1.44
CA ARG A 229 13.72 8.47 1.26
C ARG A 229 14.31 8.86 -0.10
N ARG A 230 13.53 8.72 -1.18
CA ARG A 230 13.96 9.14 -2.52
C ARG A 230 14.30 10.64 -2.58
N ILE A 231 13.48 11.51 -1.99
CA ILE A 231 13.73 12.95 -1.94
C ILE A 231 15.05 13.28 -1.25
N PHE A 232 15.34 12.65 -0.12
CA PHE A 232 16.62 12.83 0.58
C PHE A 232 17.82 12.41 -0.29
N LEU A 233 17.73 11.24 -0.93
CA LEU A 233 18.76 10.74 -1.84
C LEU A 233 18.98 11.71 -3.02
N GLU A 234 17.92 12.22 -3.63
CA GLU A 234 18.01 13.24 -4.69
C GLU A 234 18.64 14.56 -4.22
N MET A 235 18.50 14.90 -2.94
CA MET A 235 19.13 16.08 -2.33
C MET A 235 20.59 15.84 -1.89
N GLY A 236 21.11 14.64 -2.16
CA GLY A 236 22.48 14.23 -1.83
C GLY A 236 22.68 13.90 -0.35
N PHE A 237 21.62 13.51 0.37
CA PHE A 237 21.73 13.02 1.74
C PHE A 237 22.05 11.52 1.75
N THR A 238 22.83 11.10 2.74
CA THR A 238 23.19 9.70 3.00
C THR A 238 22.35 9.13 4.12
N GLU A 239 21.82 7.93 3.95
CA GLU A 239 20.95 7.28 4.94
C GLU A 239 21.76 6.80 6.14
N MET A 240 21.36 7.17 7.36
CA MET A 240 21.98 6.74 8.61
C MET A 240 21.47 5.36 9.02
N PRO A 241 22.32 4.50 9.61
CA PRO A 241 21.88 3.23 10.17
C PRO A 241 21.09 3.47 11.47
N THR A 242 19.81 3.09 11.47
CA THR A 242 18.90 3.21 12.62
C THR A 242 18.55 1.85 13.25
N ASN A 243 19.44 0.87 13.11
CA ASN A 243 19.24 -0.54 13.49
C ASN A 243 19.24 -0.82 15.02
N SER A 244 18.86 0.16 15.84
CA SER A 244 18.68 0.00 17.29
C SER A 244 17.44 0.76 17.77
N TYR A 245 16.47 0.05 18.34
CA TYR A 245 15.31 0.66 19.00
C TYR A 245 15.62 1.04 20.45
N VAL A 246 16.42 0.23 21.14
CA VAL A 246 16.94 0.53 22.46
C VAL A 246 18.13 1.47 22.30
N GLU A 247 18.17 2.51 23.12
CA GLU A 247 19.28 3.46 23.15
C GLU A 247 19.63 3.75 24.62
N SER A 248 20.90 4.05 24.88
CA SER A 248 21.29 4.53 26.22
C SER A 248 20.78 5.95 26.44
N ALA A 249 20.43 6.30 27.67
CA ALA A 249 20.08 7.66 28.04
C ALA A 249 21.21 8.66 27.75
N PHE A 250 22.47 8.20 27.79
CA PHE A 250 23.62 8.95 27.32
C PHE A 250 23.45 9.43 25.88
N TRP A 251 23.30 8.51 24.91
CA TRP A 251 23.17 8.87 23.48
C TRP A 251 21.85 9.56 23.16
N ASN A 252 20.77 9.20 23.85
CA ASN A 252 19.45 9.77 23.61
C ASN A 252 19.29 11.17 24.22
N PHE A 253 19.98 11.51 25.31
CA PHE A 253 19.80 12.80 25.99
C PHE A 253 21.12 13.53 26.27
N ASP A 254 22.04 12.92 27.02
CA ASP A 254 23.23 13.61 27.53
C ASP A 254 24.16 14.06 26.38
N ALA A 255 24.37 13.23 25.37
CA ALA A 255 25.18 13.51 24.18
C ALA A 255 24.61 14.66 23.33
N LEU A 256 23.30 14.92 23.44
CA LEU A 256 22.63 16.05 22.79
C LEU A 256 22.76 17.34 23.60
N PHE A 257 23.41 17.32 24.76
CA PHE A 257 23.38 18.44 25.70
C PHE A 257 21.98 18.70 26.29
N GLN A 258 21.16 17.66 26.45
CA GLN A 258 19.87 17.77 27.17
C GLN A 258 20.08 17.45 28.67
N PRO A 259 19.65 18.32 29.60
CA PRO A 259 19.98 18.17 31.02
C PRO A 259 19.29 16.95 31.65
N GLN A 260 19.91 16.38 32.68
CA GLN A 260 19.38 15.18 33.37
C GLN A 260 18.06 15.42 34.10
N GLN A 261 17.76 16.66 34.48
CA GLN A 261 16.51 17.06 35.14
C GLN A 261 15.38 17.39 34.15
N HIS A 262 15.60 17.20 32.85
CA HIS A 262 14.63 17.60 31.84
C HIS A 262 13.37 16.70 31.93
N PRO A 263 12.14 17.27 31.94
CA PRO A 263 10.89 16.50 32.08
C PRO A 263 10.73 15.35 31.09
N ALA A 264 11.16 15.55 29.83
CA ALA A 264 11.16 14.48 28.83
C ALA A 264 11.94 13.20 29.22
N ARG A 265 12.81 13.24 30.24
CA ARG A 265 13.50 12.06 30.79
C ARG A 265 12.68 11.34 31.86
N ASP A 266 11.56 11.89 32.31
CA ASP A 266 10.72 11.25 33.31
C ASP A 266 10.05 10.00 32.72
N ALA A 267 9.76 9.03 33.59
CA ALA A 267 9.07 7.79 33.20
C ALA A 267 7.66 8.05 32.64
N GLN A 268 7.09 9.23 32.88
CA GLN A 268 5.82 9.66 32.30
C GLN A 268 5.94 9.94 30.79
N ASP A 269 7.10 10.36 30.29
CA ASP A 269 7.31 10.72 28.88
C ASP A 269 8.16 9.69 28.11
N THR A 270 9.02 8.95 28.81
CA THR A 270 10.00 8.01 28.22
C THR A 270 9.79 6.58 28.70
N PHE A 271 9.83 5.63 27.76
CA PHE A 271 9.86 4.20 28.08
C PHE A 271 11.28 3.74 28.43
N TYR A 272 11.55 3.57 29.72
CA TYR A 272 12.77 2.91 30.18
C TYR A 272 12.67 1.39 30.06
N VAL A 273 13.80 0.77 29.74
CA VAL A 273 13.90 -0.68 29.55
C VAL A 273 14.19 -1.36 30.89
N ALA A 274 13.43 -2.42 31.20
CA ALA A 274 13.68 -3.22 32.40
C ALA A 274 14.81 -4.25 32.19
N ASP A 275 14.92 -4.82 30.98
CA ASP A 275 15.98 -5.76 30.61
C ASP A 275 16.35 -5.59 29.12
N PRO A 276 17.62 -5.26 28.77
CA PRO A 276 18.70 -4.87 29.67
C PRO A 276 18.51 -3.45 30.23
N ALA A 277 18.51 -3.28 31.56
CA ALA A 277 18.28 -1.97 32.20
C ALA A 277 19.40 -0.95 31.99
N THR A 278 20.65 -1.42 31.90
CA THR A 278 21.84 -0.57 31.76
C THR A 278 22.60 -0.88 30.48
N CYS A 279 23.18 0.13 29.85
CA CYS A 279 24.03 -0.05 28.68
C CYS A 279 25.36 -0.72 29.06
N LEU A 280 25.92 -1.50 28.13
CA LEU A 280 27.18 -2.22 28.35
C LEU A 280 28.41 -1.35 28.11
N GLU A 281 28.37 -0.50 27.07
CA GLU A 281 29.52 0.27 26.62
C GLU A 281 29.12 1.69 26.19
N VAL A 282 29.90 2.66 26.64
CA VAL A 282 29.87 4.06 26.21
C VAL A 282 31.32 4.53 26.05
N PRO A 283 31.67 5.38 25.06
CA PRO A 283 33.03 5.90 24.95
C PRO A 283 33.38 6.79 26.15
N GLU A 284 34.18 6.26 27.08
CA GLU A 284 34.49 6.90 28.37
C GLU A 284 35.11 8.30 28.21
N ASP A 285 36.04 8.46 27.26
CA ASP A 285 36.68 9.74 26.99
C ASP A 285 35.67 10.81 26.54
N TYR A 286 34.68 10.42 25.75
CA TYR A 286 33.62 11.33 25.30
C TYR A 286 32.66 11.63 26.44
N LEU A 287 32.29 10.62 27.21
CA LEU A 287 31.39 10.77 28.36
C LEU A 287 31.96 11.74 29.39
N GLU A 288 33.25 11.68 29.71
CA GLU A 288 33.85 12.60 30.67
C GLU A 288 33.85 14.05 30.15
N ARG A 289 34.06 14.26 28.84
CA ARG A 289 33.92 15.59 28.22
C ARG A 289 32.48 16.09 28.28
N VAL A 290 31.50 15.21 28.07
CA VAL A 290 30.07 15.54 28.20
C VAL A 290 29.75 15.89 29.65
N ARG A 291 30.14 15.05 30.63
CA ARG A 291 29.96 15.31 32.06
C ARG A 291 30.47 16.69 32.44
N LYS A 292 31.73 16.99 32.10
CA LYS A 292 32.37 18.28 32.39
C LYS A 292 31.60 19.44 31.76
N THR A 293 31.24 19.35 30.48
CA THR A 293 30.53 20.41 29.77
C THR A 293 29.13 20.64 30.34
N HIS A 294 28.44 19.59 30.77
CA HIS A 294 27.13 19.70 31.44
C HIS A 294 27.24 20.33 32.83
N SER A 295 28.19 19.90 33.66
CA SER A 295 28.25 20.33 35.06
C SER A 295 28.99 21.65 35.27
N GLU A 296 30.19 21.77 34.70
CA GLU A 296 31.13 22.87 34.96
C GLU A 296 31.14 23.90 33.82
N GLY A 297 30.63 23.52 32.64
CA GLY A 297 30.73 24.31 31.42
C GLY A 297 31.99 24.00 30.60
N GLY A 298 32.14 24.71 29.49
CA GLY A 298 33.21 24.47 28.51
C GLY A 298 32.87 25.03 27.14
N TYR A 299 33.87 25.18 26.29
CA TYR A 299 33.71 25.61 24.88
C TYR A 299 32.93 26.94 24.72
N GLY A 300 33.14 27.87 25.64
CA GLY A 300 32.46 29.18 25.66
C GLY A 300 31.09 29.19 26.37
N SER A 301 30.62 28.05 26.86
CA SER A 301 29.38 27.92 27.63
C SER A 301 29.63 27.77 29.12
N ILE A 302 28.68 28.22 29.93
CA ILE A 302 28.67 28.00 31.39
C ILE A 302 28.13 26.61 31.76
N GLY A 303 27.64 25.80 30.83
CA GLY A 303 27.00 24.52 31.17
C GLY A 303 25.67 24.70 31.92
N TYR A 304 25.18 23.64 32.54
CA TYR A 304 23.95 23.66 33.35
C TYR A 304 24.19 23.93 34.84
N GLN A 305 25.46 24.01 35.27
CA GLN A 305 25.81 24.30 36.68
C GLN A 305 25.13 23.34 37.67
N CYS A 306 25.03 22.07 37.29
CA CYS A 306 24.37 21.03 38.08
C CYS A 306 25.20 19.74 38.12
N LYS A 307 24.94 18.90 39.12
CA LYS A 307 25.64 17.61 39.25
C LYS A 307 25.16 16.65 38.17
N TRP A 308 26.10 16.13 37.37
CA TRP A 308 25.84 15.09 36.38
C TRP A 308 26.08 13.70 36.99
N ASN A 309 25.12 12.78 36.83
CA ASN A 309 25.14 11.44 37.39
C ASN A 309 25.31 10.38 36.30
N ARG A 310 26.34 9.53 36.42
CA ARG A 310 26.62 8.43 35.48
C ARG A 310 25.50 7.40 35.44
N ALA A 311 24.93 7.05 36.59
CA ALA A 311 23.88 6.04 36.67
C ALA A 311 22.63 6.43 35.87
N GLU A 312 22.35 7.72 35.69
CA GLU A 312 21.23 8.21 34.86
C GLU A 312 21.53 8.11 33.36
N ALA A 313 22.80 8.20 32.97
CA ALA A 313 23.23 8.10 31.57
C ALA A 313 23.29 6.64 31.10
N ASP A 314 23.59 5.71 32.02
CA ASP A 314 23.68 4.29 31.71
C ASP A 314 22.32 3.61 31.52
N LYS A 315 21.20 4.24 31.93
CA LYS A 315 19.86 3.66 31.76
C LYS A 315 19.53 3.46 30.29
N ASN A 316 19.06 2.27 29.93
CA ASN A 316 18.51 2.02 28.60
C ASN A 316 17.05 2.43 28.51
N LEU A 317 16.67 2.91 27.33
CA LEU A 317 15.32 3.35 27.01
C LEU A 317 14.98 2.97 25.56
N LEU A 318 13.70 3.00 25.21
CA LEU A 318 13.30 3.02 23.80
C LEU A 318 13.53 4.44 23.26
N ARG A 319 14.28 4.56 22.16
CA ARG A 319 14.67 5.86 21.62
C ARG A 319 13.46 6.78 21.40
N THR A 320 13.54 8.00 21.90
CA THR A 320 12.41 8.96 21.86
C THR A 320 12.39 9.81 20.60
N HIS A 321 13.51 9.87 19.89
CA HIS A 321 13.71 10.59 18.64
C HIS A 321 14.94 10.05 17.89
N THR A 322 14.96 10.17 16.56
CA THR A 322 16.10 9.73 15.73
C THR A 322 17.36 10.58 15.91
N THR A 323 17.28 11.69 16.63
CA THR A 323 18.40 12.59 16.89
C THR A 323 19.53 11.92 17.68
N ALA A 324 19.21 10.86 18.44
CA ALA A 324 20.21 10.01 19.07
C ALA A 324 21.14 9.34 18.05
N VAL A 325 20.57 8.89 16.91
CA VAL A 325 21.32 8.32 15.80
C VAL A 325 22.19 9.39 15.14
N SER A 326 21.66 10.60 14.99
CA SER A 326 22.43 11.76 14.51
C SER A 326 23.63 12.05 15.41
N ALA A 327 23.47 11.99 16.73
CA ALA A 327 24.59 12.18 17.67
C ALA A 327 25.69 11.13 17.48
N ARG A 328 25.32 9.84 17.35
CA ARG A 328 26.27 8.75 17.07
C ARG A 328 27.02 8.97 15.76
N MET A 329 26.30 9.37 14.70
CA MET A 329 26.89 9.63 13.38
C MET A 329 27.81 10.85 13.37
N LEU A 330 27.44 11.92 14.07
CA LEU A 330 28.27 13.12 14.21
C LEU A 330 29.52 12.86 15.06
N TYR A 331 29.40 12.08 16.14
CA TYR A 331 30.54 11.64 16.93
C TYR A 331 31.51 10.81 16.09
N LYS A 332 30.99 9.84 15.32
CA LYS A 332 31.81 9.06 14.38
C LYS A 332 32.49 9.93 13.33
N LEU A 333 31.77 10.88 12.74
CA LEU A 333 32.33 11.84 11.78
C LEU A 333 33.46 12.68 12.40
N ALA A 334 33.37 12.99 13.69
CA ALA A 334 34.43 13.68 14.41
C ALA A 334 35.69 12.81 14.57
N GLN A 335 35.52 11.51 14.86
CA GLN A 335 36.64 10.58 15.03
C GLN A 335 37.34 10.24 13.69
N ASP A 336 36.57 10.09 12.61
CA ASP A 336 37.09 9.71 11.28
C ASP A 336 37.80 10.88 10.55
N GLY A 337 37.80 12.07 11.15
CA GLY A 337 38.24 13.33 10.54
C GLY A 337 37.10 14.02 9.79
N PHE A 338 36.87 15.30 10.11
CA PHE A 338 35.72 16.03 9.58
C PHE A 338 35.74 16.14 8.05
N LYS A 339 34.61 15.78 7.44
CA LYS A 339 34.27 16.07 6.05
C LYS A 339 32.83 16.55 6.00
N PRO A 340 32.48 17.52 5.14
CA PRO A 340 31.10 17.95 4.97
C PRO A 340 30.19 16.76 4.66
N ALA A 341 29.08 16.66 5.39
CA ALA A 341 28.20 15.51 5.32
C ALA A 341 26.73 15.93 5.41
N LYS A 342 25.88 15.17 4.71
CA LYS A 342 24.43 15.28 4.76
C LYS A 342 23.88 13.91 5.12
N TYR A 343 23.16 13.83 6.22
CA TYR A 343 22.64 12.59 6.77
C TYR A 343 21.13 12.64 6.91
N PHE A 344 20.44 11.54 6.65
CA PHE A 344 19.02 11.44 6.93
C PHE A 344 18.67 10.09 7.53
N SER A 345 17.54 10.03 8.23
CA SER A 345 16.96 8.78 8.71
C SER A 345 15.44 8.86 8.70
N ILE A 346 14.79 7.73 8.48
CA ILE A 346 13.33 7.62 8.63
C ILE A 346 13.03 6.35 9.40
N ASP A 347 12.75 6.48 10.69
CA ASP A 347 12.55 5.30 11.52
C ASP A 347 11.64 5.55 12.73
N ARG A 348 11.21 4.46 13.37
CA ARG A 348 10.27 4.49 14.51
C ARG A 348 10.92 5.05 15.77
N VAL A 349 10.16 5.83 16.52
CA VAL A 349 10.53 6.37 17.83
C VAL A 349 9.39 6.12 18.80
N TYR A 350 9.70 6.12 20.09
CA TYR A 350 8.80 5.68 21.15
C TYR A 350 8.65 6.78 22.20
N ARG A 351 7.42 7.15 22.53
CA ARG A 351 7.12 8.14 23.56
C ARG A 351 5.97 7.66 24.41
N ASN A 352 6.11 7.80 25.73
CA ASN A 352 5.07 7.41 26.68
C ASN A 352 3.97 8.47 26.77
N GLU A 353 3.49 8.94 25.63
CA GLU A 353 2.43 9.94 25.56
C GLU A 353 1.05 9.27 25.68
N THR A 354 0.07 10.03 26.17
CA THR A 354 -1.32 9.54 26.24
C THR A 354 -1.86 9.31 24.83
N LEU A 355 -2.31 8.08 24.54
CA LEU A 355 -2.83 7.70 23.23
C LEU A 355 -4.13 8.45 22.90
N ASP A 356 -4.11 9.29 21.86
CA ASP A 356 -5.28 10.00 21.37
C ASP A 356 -5.54 9.71 19.87
N ALA A 357 -6.35 10.55 19.20
CA ALA A 357 -6.68 10.38 17.79
C ALA A 357 -5.52 10.75 16.84
N THR A 358 -4.53 11.49 17.33
CA THR A 358 -3.41 12.11 16.61
C THR A 358 -2.02 11.66 17.07
N HIS A 359 -1.91 11.11 18.27
CA HIS A 359 -0.66 10.69 18.91
C HIS A 359 -0.71 9.18 19.21
N LEU A 360 0.38 8.49 18.88
CA LEU A 360 0.63 7.09 19.19
C LEU A 360 1.89 6.99 20.04
N ALA A 361 1.97 5.92 20.83
CA ALA A 361 3.16 5.61 21.63
C ALA A 361 4.38 5.27 20.75
N GLU A 362 4.15 4.86 19.50
CA GLU A 362 5.18 4.66 18.49
C GLU A 362 4.78 5.34 17.18
N PHE A 363 5.72 6.02 16.53
CA PHE A 363 5.52 6.68 15.24
C PHE A 363 6.86 6.84 14.50
N TYR A 364 6.83 7.11 13.20
CA TYR A 364 8.02 7.32 12.38
C TYR A 364 8.45 8.79 12.41
N GLN A 365 9.69 9.01 12.83
CA GLN A 365 10.37 10.29 12.71
C GLN A 365 11.25 10.28 11.47
N VAL A 366 11.10 11.34 10.67
CA VAL A 366 11.99 11.70 9.56
C VAL A 366 12.94 12.76 10.08
N GLU A 367 14.23 12.59 9.89
CA GLU A 367 15.24 13.58 10.28
C GLU A 367 16.27 13.77 9.18
N GLY A 368 16.65 15.02 8.94
CA GLY A 368 17.74 15.43 8.07
C GLY A 368 18.74 16.29 8.84
N VAL A 369 20.03 15.98 8.68
CA VAL A 369 21.15 16.65 9.34
C VAL A 369 22.18 17.06 8.29
N VAL A 370 22.71 18.27 8.40
CA VAL A 370 23.78 18.78 7.52
C VAL A 370 24.90 19.34 8.38
N ALA A 371 26.11 18.82 8.17
CA ALA A 371 27.34 19.26 8.83
C ALA A 371 28.28 19.86 7.80
N ASP A 372 28.62 21.15 7.95
CA ASP A 372 29.50 21.85 7.01
C ASP A 372 30.23 23.02 7.69
N HIS A 373 31.26 23.54 7.02
CA HIS A 373 31.89 24.79 7.42
C HIS A 373 30.99 25.99 7.09
N ASN A 374 30.97 27.00 7.96
CA ASN A 374 30.27 28.27 7.74
C ASN A 374 28.75 28.16 7.47
N PHE A 375 28.11 27.11 7.97
CA PHE A 375 26.67 26.92 7.83
C PHE A 375 25.87 27.90 8.70
N SER A 376 24.79 28.49 8.17
CA SER A 376 23.94 29.45 8.90
C SER A 376 22.48 29.03 8.91
N ILE A 377 21.68 29.70 9.73
CA ILE A 377 20.22 29.50 9.78
C ILE A 377 19.55 29.74 8.42
N LYS A 378 20.09 30.65 7.60
CA LYS A 378 19.62 30.91 6.23
C LYS A 378 19.80 29.68 5.33
N ASN A 379 20.92 28.97 5.49
CA ASN A 379 21.18 27.74 4.73
C ASN A 379 20.19 26.64 5.15
N LEU A 380 19.91 26.50 6.45
CA LEU A 380 18.90 25.56 6.96
C LEU A 380 17.52 25.84 6.36
N MET A 381 17.06 27.10 6.38
CA MET A 381 15.78 27.49 5.76
C MET A 381 15.74 27.16 4.26
N GLY A 382 16.86 27.32 3.54
CA GLY A 382 16.98 26.97 2.12
C GLY A 382 16.90 25.45 1.87
N VAL A 383 17.52 24.64 2.72
CA VAL A 383 17.44 23.17 2.66
C VAL A 383 16.01 22.71 2.93
N ILE A 384 15.38 23.22 4.00
CA ILE A 384 13.99 22.91 4.37
C ILE A 384 13.05 23.34 3.23
N GLY A 385 13.18 24.55 2.70
CA GLY A 385 12.37 25.03 1.59
C GLY A 385 12.49 24.16 0.34
N SER A 386 13.69 23.66 0.04
CA SER A 386 13.93 22.74 -1.08
C SER A 386 13.28 21.37 -0.85
N PHE A 387 13.37 20.85 0.37
CA PHE A 387 12.77 19.59 0.79
C PHE A 387 11.23 19.65 0.70
N PHE A 388 10.60 20.63 1.35
CA PHE A 388 9.14 20.77 1.32
C PHE A 388 8.60 21.09 -0.09
N LYS A 389 9.35 21.84 -0.90
CA LYS A 389 8.99 22.04 -2.32
C LYS A 389 8.98 20.73 -3.10
N LYS A 390 9.95 19.83 -2.88
CA LYS A 390 9.98 18.49 -3.50
C LYS A 390 8.85 17.61 -2.98
N ILE A 391 8.42 17.77 -1.73
CA ILE A 391 7.23 17.13 -1.19
C ILE A 391 5.96 17.70 -1.81
N GLY A 392 5.97 18.90 -2.40
CA GLY A 392 4.79 19.54 -2.99
C GLY A 392 4.10 20.55 -2.07
N MET A 393 4.76 20.93 -0.98
CA MET A 393 4.32 21.94 -0.01
C MET A 393 5.11 23.23 -0.27
N THR A 394 4.51 24.16 -1.00
CA THR A 394 5.20 25.38 -1.47
C THR A 394 5.19 26.53 -0.47
N SER A 395 4.22 26.55 0.45
CA SER A 395 3.99 27.66 1.37
C SER A 395 4.52 27.31 2.75
N VAL A 396 5.80 27.59 3.00
CA VAL A 396 6.49 27.31 4.28
C VAL A 396 6.75 28.60 5.05
N ARG A 397 6.52 28.59 6.36
CA ARG A 397 6.86 29.65 7.32
C ARG A 397 7.62 29.07 8.50
N PHE A 398 8.40 29.91 9.16
CA PHE A 398 9.22 29.52 10.30
C PHE A 398 8.82 30.34 11.53
N LYS A 399 8.74 29.69 12.68
CA LYS A 399 8.44 30.34 13.97
C LYS A 399 9.56 29.99 14.96
N PRO A 400 10.20 30.96 15.61
CA PRO A 400 11.18 30.68 16.65
C PRO A 400 10.60 29.79 17.75
N THR A 401 11.37 28.81 18.20
CA THR A 401 10.98 27.88 19.27
C THR A 401 12.20 27.56 20.14
N TYR A 402 12.03 26.67 21.11
CA TYR A 402 13.11 26.17 21.95
C TYR A 402 13.28 24.66 21.77
N ASN A 403 14.50 24.21 21.50
CA ASN A 403 14.91 22.82 21.75
C ASN A 403 16.21 22.85 22.59
N PRO A 404 16.39 21.93 23.55
CA PRO A 404 17.58 21.92 24.41
C PRO A 404 18.91 21.86 23.65
N TYR A 405 18.92 21.15 22.53
CA TYR A 405 20.11 20.81 21.76
C TYR A 405 20.33 21.69 20.52
N THR A 406 19.45 22.67 20.26
CA THR A 406 19.63 23.61 19.15
C THR A 406 19.54 25.09 19.54
N GLU A 407 20.45 25.90 19.01
CA GLU A 407 20.42 27.35 19.10
C GLU A 407 21.04 27.98 17.83
N PRO A 408 20.27 28.73 17.03
CA PRO A 408 18.82 29.00 17.11
C PRO A 408 17.93 27.80 16.71
N SER A 409 16.66 27.81 17.16
CA SER A 409 15.64 26.80 16.88
C SER A 409 14.39 27.39 16.21
N MET A 410 13.75 26.65 15.30
CA MET A 410 12.52 27.06 14.63
C MET A 410 11.56 25.89 14.31
N GLU A 411 10.29 26.11 14.60
CA GLU A 411 9.17 25.31 14.08
C GLU A 411 8.93 25.64 12.60
N ILE A 412 8.51 24.62 11.86
CA ILE A 412 8.20 24.69 10.43
C ILE A 412 6.68 24.58 10.27
N TYR A 413 6.08 25.59 9.67
CA TYR A 413 4.64 25.64 9.37
C TYR A 413 4.42 25.59 7.88
N SER A 414 3.39 24.87 7.44
CA SER A 414 2.92 24.89 6.06
C SER A 414 1.44 25.22 5.98
N TYR A 415 1.05 25.98 4.94
CA TYR A 415 -0.36 26.28 4.72
C TYR A 415 -1.08 25.09 4.10
N HIS A 416 -2.13 24.59 4.77
CA HIS A 416 -2.95 23.50 4.27
C HIS A 416 -4.16 24.04 3.52
N LYS A 417 -4.21 23.85 2.18
CA LYS A 417 -5.28 24.39 1.31
C LYS A 417 -6.68 23.91 1.71
N GLY A 418 -6.84 22.63 2.09
CA GLY A 418 -8.14 22.06 2.46
C GLY A 418 -8.69 22.56 3.80
N LEU A 419 -7.82 22.76 4.79
CA LEU A 419 -8.19 23.24 6.14
C LEU A 419 -8.11 24.77 6.25
N LYS A 420 -7.61 25.43 5.21
CA LYS A 420 -7.39 26.89 5.13
C LYS A 420 -6.61 27.48 6.31
N LYS A 421 -5.73 26.69 6.95
CA LYS A 421 -4.94 27.09 8.12
C LYS A 421 -3.47 26.71 7.98
N TRP A 422 -2.63 27.42 8.73
CA TRP A 422 -1.22 27.04 8.92
C TRP A 422 -1.16 25.87 9.90
N VAL A 423 -0.46 24.81 9.50
CA VAL A 423 -0.29 23.60 10.31
C VAL A 423 1.20 23.40 10.54
N GLU A 424 1.58 23.04 11.76
CA GLU A 424 2.94 22.67 12.09
C GLU A 424 3.29 21.32 11.45
N VAL A 425 4.36 21.31 10.66
CA VAL A 425 4.78 20.17 9.86
C VAL A 425 6.16 19.64 10.25
N GLY A 426 6.89 20.34 11.11
CA GLY A 426 8.19 19.88 11.60
C GLY A 426 8.86 20.89 12.53
N ASN A 427 10.03 20.53 13.04
CA ASN A 427 10.88 21.35 13.90
C ASN A 427 12.32 21.27 13.37
N SER A 428 13.14 22.27 13.67
CA SER A 428 14.51 22.37 13.19
C SER A 428 15.37 23.32 14.02
N GLY A 429 16.68 23.27 13.84
CA GLY A 429 17.61 24.21 14.46
C GLY A 429 19.07 23.93 14.13
N LEU A 430 19.96 24.76 14.67
CA LEU A 430 21.41 24.56 14.60
C LEU A 430 21.87 23.89 15.90
N PHE A 431 22.57 22.77 15.81
CA PHE A 431 23.07 22.08 17.01
C PHE A 431 24.04 22.95 17.79
N ARG A 432 23.86 22.91 19.10
CA ARG A 432 24.62 23.70 20.06
C ARG A 432 26.11 23.34 20.05
N PRO A 433 27.02 24.31 20.24
CA PRO A 433 28.45 24.02 20.41
C PRO A 433 28.71 23.03 21.56
N GLU A 434 27.95 23.11 22.64
CA GLU A 434 28.10 22.22 23.80
C GLU A 434 27.76 20.76 23.49
N MET A 435 26.99 20.50 22.43
CA MET A 435 26.77 19.16 21.89
C MET A 435 27.94 18.74 20.99
N LEU A 436 28.35 19.61 20.06
CA LEU A 436 29.27 19.26 18.97
C LEU A 436 30.75 19.26 19.38
N ARG A 437 31.17 20.19 20.23
CA ARG A 437 32.59 20.39 20.60
C ARG A 437 33.13 19.24 21.46
N PRO A 438 32.38 18.70 22.45
CA PRO A 438 32.82 17.51 23.18
C PRO A 438 32.98 16.27 22.29
N MET A 439 32.26 16.20 21.16
CA MET A 439 32.44 15.11 20.18
C MET A 439 33.80 15.17 19.47
N GLY A 440 34.43 16.35 19.42
CA GLY A 440 35.69 16.59 18.72
C GLY A 440 35.53 17.34 17.38
N LEU A 441 34.35 17.89 17.07
CA LEU A 441 34.13 18.62 15.83
C LEU A 441 34.82 20.01 15.86
N PRO A 442 35.57 20.41 14.80
CA PRO A 442 36.27 21.68 14.73
C PRO A 442 35.37 22.90 14.88
N GLU A 443 35.87 23.99 15.48
CA GLU A 443 35.10 25.23 15.73
C GLU A 443 34.45 25.85 14.49
N SER A 444 35.10 25.69 13.33
CA SER A 444 34.59 26.17 12.05
C SER A 444 33.38 25.38 11.53
N VAL A 445 33.14 24.18 12.06
CA VAL A 445 32.01 23.32 11.68
C VAL A 445 30.77 23.71 12.45
N LYS A 446 29.67 23.82 11.71
CA LYS A 446 28.32 24.01 12.22
C LYS A 446 27.43 22.92 11.67
N VAL A 447 26.51 22.44 12.49
CA VAL A 447 25.59 21.37 12.11
C VAL A 447 24.17 21.85 12.31
N CYS A 448 23.29 21.58 11.35
CA CYS A 448 21.87 21.81 11.50
C CYS A 448 21.09 20.51 11.38
N GLY A 449 19.92 20.48 12.01
CA GLY A 449 18.99 19.38 11.96
C GLY A 449 17.57 19.90 11.70
N TYR A 450 16.77 19.11 11.01
CA TYR A 450 15.33 19.28 10.92
C TYR A 450 14.63 17.93 10.96
N GLY A 451 13.47 17.88 11.58
CA GLY A 451 12.70 16.66 11.76
C GLY A 451 11.20 16.88 11.62
N LEU A 452 10.52 15.83 11.20
CA LEU A 452 9.06 15.78 11.10
C LEU A 452 8.53 14.36 11.30
N SER A 453 7.28 14.25 11.71
CA SER A 453 6.56 12.97 11.68
C SER A 453 6.26 12.58 10.22
N LEU A 454 6.28 11.27 9.93
CA LEU A 454 5.83 10.74 8.63
C LEU A 454 4.30 10.64 8.56
N GLU A 455 3.66 10.33 9.69
CA GLU A 455 2.21 10.13 9.81
C GLU A 455 1.43 11.40 9.57
N ARG A 456 1.89 12.56 10.07
CA ARG A 456 1.16 13.82 9.89
C ARG A 456 1.01 14.21 8.40
N PRO A 457 2.08 14.19 7.57
CA PRO A 457 1.93 14.31 6.12
C PRO A 457 1.06 13.23 5.49
N ALA A 458 1.15 11.97 5.96
CA ALA A 458 0.33 10.87 5.44
C ALA A 458 -1.16 11.09 5.70
N MET A 459 -1.54 11.45 6.93
CA MET A 459 -2.92 11.74 7.31
C MET A 459 -3.50 12.87 6.47
N ILE A 460 -2.72 13.92 6.25
CA ILE A 460 -3.09 15.05 5.39
C ILE A 460 -3.28 14.59 3.93
N MET A 461 -2.33 13.81 3.40
CA MET A 461 -2.36 13.33 2.01
C MET A 461 -3.57 12.42 1.73
N TYR A 462 -3.86 11.52 2.66
CA TYR A 462 -4.89 10.50 2.49
C TYR A 462 -6.25 10.92 3.07
N GLY A 463 -6.37 12.13 3.64
CA GLY A 463 -7.61 12.62 4.23
C GLY A 463 -8.07 11.82 5.46
N ILE A 464 -7.12 11.32 6.25
CA ILE A 464 -7.37 10.47 7.40
C ILE A 464 -7.45 11.32 8.68
N ASN A 465 -8.56 11.19 9.41
CA ASN A 465 -8.80 11.97 10.63
C ASN A 465 -8.14 11.36 11.87
N SER A 466 -7.96 10.03 11.91
CA SER A 466 -7.33 9.33 13.03
C SER A 466 -6.16 8.48 12.60
N ILE A 467 -5.02 8.67 13.26
CA ILE A 467 -3.77 7.94 13.00
C ILE A 467 -3.95 6.41 13.17
N ARG A 468 -4.90 5.98 14.00
CA ARG A 468 -5.20 4.55 14.27
C ARG A 468 -5.81 3.83 13.07
N GLU A 469 -6.38 4.57 12.13
CA GLU A 469 -6.88 4.02 10.86
C GLU A 469 -5.74 3.77 9.86
N LEU A 470 -4.58 4.42 10.09
CA LEU A 470 -3.39 4.33 9.26
C LEU A 470 -2.33 3.40 9.85
N VAL A 471 -2.18 3.33 11.17
CA VAL A 471 -1.09 2.59 11.83
C VAL A 471 -1.65 1.68 12.93
N GLY A 472 -1.14 0.46 12.97
CA GLY A 472 -1.43 -0.52 14.03
C GLY A 472 -2.40 -1.63 13.58
N PRO A 473 -2.84 -2.50 14.51
CA PRO A 473 -3.64 -3.68 14.20
C PRO A 473 -5.08 -3.35 13.76
N ARG A 474 -5.53 -2.11 13.94
CA ARG A 474 -6.86 -1.63 13.52
C ARG A 474 -6.84 -0.87 12.19
N VAL A 475 -5.78 -1.01 11.42
CA VAL A 475 -5.67 -0.41 10.08
C VAL A 475 -6.84 -0.89 9.20
N LYS A 476 -7.46 0.03 8.47
CA LYS A 476 -8.53 -0.31 7.53
C LYS A 476 -7.91 -1.00 6.31
N MET A 477 -8.25 -2.27 6.09
CA MET A 477 -7.67 -3.02 4.97
C MET A 477 -8.12 -2.46 3.62
N GLU A 478 -9.35 -1.93 3.54
CA GLU A 478 -9.87 -1.26 2.35
C GLU A 478 -8.98 -0.08 1.96
N LEU A 479 -8.47 0.68 2.94
CA LEU A 479 -7.52 1.77 2.69
C LEU A 479 -6.23 1.25 2.02
N ILE A 480 -5.74 0.07 2.39
CA ILE A 480 -4.53 -0.51 1.80
C ILE A 480 -4.79 -1.03 0.38
N LEU A 481 -5.95 -1.66 0.18
CA LEU A 481 -6.34 -2.27 -1.10
C LEU A 481 -6.65 -1.20 -2.16
N ASP A 482 -7.44 -0.19 -1.77
CA ASP A 482 -7.93 0.85 -2.68
C ASP A 482 -6.94 2.00 -2.85
N ASN A 483 -5.90 2.10 -2.00
CA ASN A 483 -4.98 3.22 -2.07
C ASN A 483 -4.20 3.22 -3.39
N PRO A 484 -4.33 4.28 -4.21
CA PRO A 484 -3.59 4.38 -5.45
C PRO A 484 -2.12 4.66 -5.16
N VAL A 485 -1.25 4.29 -6.11
CA VAL A 485 0.20 4.54 -6.07
C VAL A 485 0.48 5.95 -5.52
N CYS A 486 1.29 6.01 -4.46
CA CYS A 486 1.67 7.27 -3.83
C CYS A 486 2.53 8.11 -4.78
N THR A 487 1.91 9.06 -5.48
CA THR A 487 2.63 10.09 -6.25
C THR A 487 2.71 11.38 -5.44
N ILE A 488 3.90 11.99 -5.33
CA ILE A 488 4.15 13.30 -4.68
C ILE A 488 3.19 14.40 -5.16
N ASP A 489 2.64 14.28 -6.38
CA ASP A 489 1.60 15.15 -6.93
C ASP A 489 0.30 15.21 -6.09
N LYS A 490 0.16 14.40 -5.02
CA LYS A 490 -0.95 14.48 -4.07
C LYS A 490 -0.82 15.67 -3.09
N PHE A 491 0.36 16.25 -2.89
CA PHE A 491 0.57 17.39 -1.97
C PHE A 491 0.24 18.76 -2.57
N SER A 492 0.18 18.89 -3.90
CA SER A 492 -0.06 20.18 -4.57
C SER A 492 -1.48 20.73 -4.33
N GLY A 493 -2.39 19.90 -3.82
CA GLY A 493 -3.77 20.28 -3.54
C GLY A 493 -4.53 20.77 -4.78
N GLU A 494 -4.09 20.39 -5.98
CA GLU A 494 -4.85 20.65 -7.20
C GLU A 494 -6.10 19.77 -7.20
N ALA A 495 -7.23 20.41 -6.93
CA ALA A 495 -8.58 19.89 -6.88
C ALA A 495 -9.08 19.41 -8.26
N GLY A 496 -8.41 18.42 -8.84
CA GLY A 496 -8.69 17.89 -10.17
C GLY A 496 -8.70 16.36 -10.27
N ARG A 497 -8.93 15.68 -9.14
CA ARG A 497 -9.07 14.21 -9.08
C ARG A 497 -10.50 13.85 -8.72
N ASP A 498 -11.04 12.84 -9.39
CA ASP A 498 -12.34 12.26 -9.07
C ASP A 498 -12.29 11.43 -7.77
N ARG A 499 -13.43 10.85 -7.38
CA ARG A 499 -13.57 10.05 -6.14
C ARG A 499 -12.63 8.84 -6.02
N TYR A 500 -11.87 8.52 -7.07
CA TYR A 500 -10.94 7.38 -7.14
C TYR A 500 -9.47 7.81 -7.28
N GLY A 501 -9.17 9.11 -7.17
CA GLY A 501 -7.78 9.60 -7.18
C GLY A 501 -7.10 9.57 -8.54
N VAL A 502 -7.86 9.40 -9.63
CA VAL A 502 -7.35 9.47 -11.01
C VAL A 502 -7.24 10.95 -11.40
N PRO A 503 -6.08 11.42 -11.89
CA PRO A 503 -5.97 12.77 -12.44
C PRO A 503 -6.93 12.91 -13.62
N SER A 504 -7.78 13.93 -13.63
CA SER A 504 -8.59 14.23 -14.82
C SER A 504 -7.69 14.36 -16.06
N VAL A 505 -8.21 14.04 -17.24
CA VAL A 505 -7.48 14.16 -18.52
C VAL A 505 -6.90 15.58 -18.67
N ASN A 506 -7.62 16.60 -18.20
CA ASN A 506 -7.16 17.99 -18.18
C ASN A 506 -5.95 18.22 -17.26
N ALA A 507 -5.88 17.53 -16.11
CA ALA A 507 -4.72 17.61 -15.21
C ALA A 507 -3.49 16.91 -15.80
N LEU A 508 -3.67 15.81 -16.53
CA LEU A 508 -2.58 15.15 -17.27
C LEU A 508 -2.07 16.04 -18.41
N SER A 509 -2.97 16.68 -19.15
CA SER A 509 -2.62 17.60 -20.24
C SER A 509 -1.84 18.82 -19.72
N LYS A 510 -2.29 19.46 -18.63
CA LYS A 510 -1.55 20.54 -17.97
C LYS A 510 -0.18 20.10 -17.49
N ARG A 511 -0.06 18.89 -16.92
CA ARG A 511 1.22 18.33 -16.49
C ARG A 511 2.18 18.15 -17.67
N GLN A 512 1.68 17.66 -18.80
CA GLN A 512 2.46 17.51 -20.02
C GLN A 512 2.99 18.86 -20.53
N GLU A 513 2.15 19.89 -20.57
CA GLU A 513 2.56 21.26 -20.94
C GLU A 513 3.66 21.79 -20.02
N LEU A 514 3.52 21.62 -18.71
CA LEU A 514 4.50 22.06 -17.71
C LEU A 514 5.85 21.33 -17.82
N ILE A 515 5.83 20.05 -18.23
CA ILE A 515 7.04 19.28 -18.50
C ILE A 515 7.73 19.80 -19.76
N LEU A 516 6.98 20.08 -20.82
CA LEU A 516 7.52 20.63 -22.08
C LEU A 516 8.14 22.01 -21.84
N GLU A 517 7.52 22.85 -21.03
CA GLU A 517 8.03 24.17 -20.68
C GLU A 517 9.33 24.10 -19.88
N LYS A 518 9.42 23.18 -18.90
CA LYS A 518 10.66 22.90 -18.15
C LYS A 518 11.76 22.35 -19.05
N LEU A 519 11.42 21.48 -20.00
CA LEU A 519 12.36 20.91 -20.96
C LEU A 519 12.98 22.02 -21.83
N SER A 520 12.13 22.93 -22.34
CA SER A 520 12.56 24.10 -23.11
C SER A 520 13.49 25.02 -22.30
N ALA A 521 13.13 25.31 -21.05
CA ALA A 521 13.98 26.13 -20.17
C ALA A 521 15.35 25.47 -19.87
N LEU A 522 15.38 24.14 -19.74
CA LEU A 522 16.61 23.36 -19.59
C LEU A 522 17.46 23.39 -20.87
N GLN A 523 16.84 23.22 -22.04
CA GLN A 523 17.52 23.32 -23.33
C GLN A 523 18.15 24.70 -23.52
N ALA A 524 17.44 25.78 -23.16
CA ALA A 524 17.97 27.15 -23.21
C ALA A 524 19.18 27.35 -22.28
N LYS A 525 19.13 26.79 -21.07
CA LYS A 525 20.28 26.82 -20.14
C LYS A 525 21.47 26.04 -20.66
N VAL A 526 21.24 24.83 -21.20
CA VAL A 526 22.29 24.00 -21.78
C VAL A 526 22.93 24.69 -22.98
N ALA A 527 22.14 25.33 -23.85
CA ALA A 527 22.63 26.12 -24.97
C ALA A 527 23.47 27.33 -24.52
N SER A 528 23.03 28.05 -23.48
CA SER A 528 23.80 29.15 -22.89
C SER A 528 25.14 28.69 -22.32
N ILE A 529 25.16 27.53 -21.67
CA ILE A 529 26.37 26.93 -21.10
C ILE A 529 27.31 26.45 -22.21
N ALA A 530 26.80 25.78 -23.24
CA ALA A 530 27.58 25.30 -24.39
C ALA A 530 28.21 26.47 -25.16
N SER A 531 27.48 27.58 -25.35
CA SER A 531 27.99 28.82 -25.92
C SER A 531 29.13 29.42 -25.09
N LYS A 532 29.00 29.45 -23.76
CA LYS A 532 30.07 29.91 -22.86
C LYS A 532 31.31 29.01 -22.86
N MET A 533 31.14 27.73 -23.20
CA MET A 533 32.22 26.75 -23.27
C MET A 533 32.77 26.53 -24.70
N GLY A 534 32.26 27.24 -25.71
CA GLY A 534 32.74 27.14 -27.09
C GLY A 534 32.38 25.83 -27.81
N VAL A 535 31.33 25.12 -27.37
CA VAL A 535 30.90 23.83 -27.94
C VAL A 535 29.64 24.03 -28.79
N THR A 536 29.65 23.63 -30.06
CA THR A 536 28.48 23.64 -30.95
C THR A 536 27.63 22.38 -30.73
N LEU A 537 26.34 22.57 -30.41
CA LEU A 537 25.37 21.52 -30.10
C LEU A 537 24.68 20.91 -31.35
N GLU A 538 25.37 20.87 -32.48
CA GLU A 538 24.87 20.19 -33.68
C GLU A 538 25.36 18.74 -33.68
N GLY A 539 24.65 17.89 -32.95
CA GLY A 539 24.92 16.44 -32.93
C GLY A 539 24.18 15.64 -31.85
N SER A 540 23.70 16.29 -30.79
CA SER A 540 23.22 15.57 -29.58
C SER A 540 21.70 15.52 -29.40
N ILE A 541 20.91 15.75 -30.45
CA ILE A 541 19.43 15.86 -30.34
C ILE A 541 18.71 14.52 -30.48
N HIS A 542 19.41 13.40 -30.75
CA HIS A 542 18.77 12.08 -30.72
C HIS A 542 19.29 11.24 -29.55
N ALA A 543 18.35 10.87 -28.67
CA ALA A 543 18.44 9.93 -27.53
C ALA A 543 18.94 10.48 -26.18
N VAL A 544 18.06 11.16 -25.45
CA VAL A 544 17.96 11.01 -23.98
C VAL A 544 16.62 10.35 -23.66
N THR A 545 16.45 9.15 -24.21
CA THR A 545 15.66 8.11 -23.56
C THR A 545 16.68 7.31 -22.75
N THR A 546 16.46 7.17 -21.45
CA THR A 546 17.19 6.30 -20.51
C THR A 546 18.11 5.26 -21.18
N GLN A 547 19.41 5.54 -21.23
CA GLN A 547 20.44 4.58 -21.67
C GLN A 547 20.70 3.51 -20.58
N LEU A 548 19.68 2.69 -20.31
CA LEU A 548 19.85 1.39 -19.66
C LEU A 548 19.89 0.24 -20.69
N THR A 549 19.77 0.56 -21.98
CA THR A 549 19.65 -0.41 -23.08
C THR A 549 20.56 -0.14 -24.27
N GLY A 550 21.46 0.85 -24.21
CA GLY A 550 22.46 1.05 -25.24
C GLY A 550 23.65 0.12 -25.01
N GLY A 551 23.92 -0.81 -25.93
CA GLY A 551 25.13 -1.62 -25.92
C GLY A 551 26.41 -0.75 -26.03
N PRO A 552 27.60 -1.36 -25.98
CA PRO A 552 28.88 -0.64 -26.06
C PRO A 552 28.93 0.20 -27.36
N GLN A 553 29.18 1.50 -27.24
CA GLN A 553 29.32 2.39 -28.40
C GLN A 553 30.79 2.41 -28.88
N PRO A 554 31.05 2.51 -30.19
CA PRO A 554 32.42 2.64 -30.70
C PRO A 554 33.13 3.85 -30.08
N GLY A 555 34.25 3.61 -29.38
CA GLY A 555 35.08 4.67 -28.79
C GLY A 555 34.85 4.94 -27.29
N THR A 556 33.91 4.26 -26.62
CA THR A 556 33.72 4.35 -25.16
C THR A 556 33.99 3.01 -24.46
N LEU A 557 34.74 3.04 -23.35
CA LEU A 557 35.00 1.86 -22.52
C LEU A 557 33.82 1.60 -21.59
N HIS A 558 33.17 0.44 -21.72
CA HIS A 558 32.15 -0.03 -20.79
C HIS A 558 32.79 -0.79 -19.63
N ASP A 559 33.02 -0.12 -18.50
CA ASP A 559 33.71 -0.69 -17.32
C ASP A 559 32.73 -1.13 -16.24
N VAL A 560 32.78 -2.41 -15.88
CA VAL A 560 31.86 -3.05 -14.93
C VAL A 560 32.65 -3.71 -13.83
N VAL A 561 32.26 -3.46 -12.57
CA VAL A 561 32.86 -4.08 -11.40
C VAL A 561 31.86 -5.04 -10.77
N VAL A 562 32.21 -6.32 -10.69
CA VAL A 562 31.42 -7.35 -10.01
C VAL A 562 32.09 -7.69 -8.69
N TYR A 563 31.35 -7.59 -7.59
CA TYR A 563 31.79 -8.05 -6.29
C TYR A 563 31.17 -9.40 -5.97
N ALA A 564 31.95 -10.38 -5.51
CA ALA A 564 31.47 -11.71 -5.19
C ALA A 564 32.17 -12.31 -3.97
N ASP A 565 31.52 -13.25 -3.28
CA ASP A 565 32.11 -14.01 -2.18
C ASP A 565 32.84 -15.25 -2.73
N PRO A 566 34.11 -15.51 -2.35
CA PRO A 566 34.86 -16.69 -2.77
C PRO A 566 34.15 -18.03 -2.47
N ARG A 567 33.26 -18.07 -1.47
CA ARG A 567 32.50 -19.28 -1.10
C ARG A 567 31.36 -19.58 -2.08
N ARG A 568 30.92 -18.59 -2.86
CA ARG A 568 29.91 -18.75 -3.93
C ARG A 568 30.37 -18.05 -5.22
N PRO A 569 31.33 -18.64 -5.95
CA PRO A 569 31.84 -18.06 -7.19
C PRO A 569 30.77 -18.00 -8.29
N PRO A 570 30.53 -16.86 -8.94
CA PRO A 570 29.51 -16.72 -9.99
C PRO A 570 30.00 -17.28 -11.33
N TYR A 571 30.04 -18.61 -11.47
CA TYR A 571 30.58 -19.31 -12.66
C TYR A 571 29.89 -18.93 -13.97
N SER A 572 28.63 -18.49 -13.95
CA SER A 572 27.93 -18.02 -15.15
C SER A 572 28.63 -16.85 -15.85
N LEU A 573 29.39 -16.04 -15.09
CA LEU A 573 30.19 -14.95 -15.65
C LEU A 573 31.26 -15.45 -16.62
N ARG A 574 31.81 -16.66 -16.43
CA ARG A 574 32.83 -17.21 -17.34
C ARG A 574 32.25 -17.50 -18.72
N ALA A 575 31.05 -18.08 -18.81
CA ALA A 575 30.36 -18.27 -20.10
C ALA A 575 30.02 -16.94 -20.75
N LEU A 576 29.51 -15.99 -19.96
CA LEU A 576 29.09 -14.69 -20.51
C LEU A 576 30.29 -13.85 -20.96
N ALA A 577 31.42 -13.88 -20.24
CA ALA A 577 32.66 -13.26 -20.69
C ALA A 577 33.17 -13.92 -21.98
N THR A 578 33.09 -15.24 -22.08
CA THR A 578 33.45 -15.96 -23.33
C THR A 578 32.53 -15.55 -24.48
N ALA A 579 31.22 -15.46 -24.25
CA ALA A 579 30.24 -15.03 -25.24
C ALA A 579 30.46 -13.57 -25.69
N LEU A 580 30.70 -12.66 -24.73
CA LEU A 580 30.98 -11.26 -25.00
C LEU A 580 32.32 -11.05 -25.73
N SER A 581 33.33 -11.89 -25.47
CA SER A 581 34.64 -11.79 -26.13
C SER A 581 34.60 -12.09 -27.63
N VAL A 582 33.56 -12.80 -28.10
CA VAL A 582 33.33 -13.04 -29.54
C VAL A 582 32.89 -11.74 -30.24
N GLN A 583 32.23 -10.83 -29.52
CA GLN A 583 31.65 -9.60 -30.09
C GLN A 583 32.47 -8.35 -29.79
N PHE A 584 33.11 -8.29 -28.62
CA PHE A 584 33.82 -7.10 -28.15
C PHE A 584 35.25 -7.45 -27.69
N PRO A 585 36.25 -6.60 -27.97
CA PRO A 585 37.54 -6.68 -27.30
C PRO A 585 37.36 -6.49 -25.79
N MET A 586 37.70 -7.51 -25.00
CA MET A 586 37.45 -7.52 -23.55
C MET A 586 38.71 -7.36 -22.71
N CYS A 587 38.63 -6.63 -21.61
CA CYS A 587 39.62 -6.62 -20.54
C CYS A 587 39.02 -7.28 -19.28
N LEU A 588 39.54 -8.44 -18.87
CA LEU A 588 39.08 -9.17 -17.70
C LEU A 588 40.09 -9.04 -16.55
N LYS A 589 39.64 -8.61 -15.37
CA LYS A 589 40.49 -8.43 -14.18
C LYS A 589 39.93 -9.17 -12.98
N VAL A 590 40.82 -9.60 -12.09
CA VAL A 590 40.47 -10.18 -10.78
C VAL A 590 41.25 -9.43 -9.71
N HIS A 591 40.56 -8.98 -8.66
CA HIS A 591 41.14 -8.37 -7.48
C HIS A 591 40.63 -9.06 -6.22
N CYS A 592 41.45 -9.00 -5.17
CA CYS A 592 41.10 -9.49 -3.85
C CYS A 592 40.97 -8.30 -2.90
N HIS A 593 39.82 -8.17 -2.25
CA HIS A 593 39.64 -7.20 -1.18
C HIS A 593 40.33 -7.69 0.10
N SER A 594 40.77 -6.77 0.96
CA SER A 594 41.46 -7.08 2.23
C SER A 594 40.65 -7.93 3.20
N SER A 595 39.34 -8.06 2.99
CA SER A 595 38.47 -8.91 3.82
C SER A 595 38.61 -10.41 3.55
N VAL A 596 39.28 -10.82 2.48
CA VAL A 596 39.54 -12.23 2.17
C VAL A 596 40.96 -12.58 2.60
N LYS A 597 41.09 -13.43 3.63
CA LYS A 597 42.40 -13.77 4.24
C LYS A 597 43.22 -14.74 3.40
N GLU A 598 42.58 -15.73 2.79
CA GLU A 598 43.22 -16.75 1.95
C GLU A 598 42.36 -17.02 0.72
N MET A 599 43.00 -17.10 -0.45
CA MET A 599 42.32 -17.31 -1.73
C MET A 599 43.05 -18.38 -2.55
N SER A 600 42.30 -19.37 -3.05
CA SER A 600 42.86 -20.42 -3.90
C SER A 600 43.38 -19.89 -5.23
N GLU A 601 44.44 -20.50 -5.75
CA GLU A 601 45.04 -20.16 -7.06
C GLU A 601 44.01 -20.26 -8.21
N LYS A 602 43.07 -21.21 -8.13
CA LYS A 602 41.98 -21.36 -9.09
C LYS A 602 41.04 -20.15 -9.14
N LEU A 603 40.79 -19.49 -8.01
CA LEU A 603 39.96 -18.27 -7.94
C LEU A 603 40.74 -17.00 -8.31
N GLN A 604 42.06 -17.00 -8.16
CA GLN A 604 42.93 -15.95 -8.71
C GLN A 604 42.93 -15.99 -10.24
N GLN A 605 42.94 -17.19 -10.81
CA GLN A 605 42.85 -17.42 -12.25
C GLN A 605 41.40 -17.66 -12.72
N PHE A 606 40.42 -16.97 -12.11
CA PHE A 606 39.00 -17.21 -12.37
C PHE A 606 38.62 -17.15 -13.86
N TRP A 607 39.23 -16.27 -14.65
CA TRP A 607 38.93 -16.14 -16.08
C TRP A 607 39.62 -17.21 -16.97
N GLY A 608 40.62 -17.93 -16.46
CA GLY A 608 41.46 -18.85 -17.22
C GLY A 608 42.58 -18.16 -18.04
N PRO A 609 43.47 -18.94 -18.69
CA PRO A 609 44.59 -18.39 -19.47
C PRO A 609 44.11 -17.75 -20.79
N GLY A 610 44.51 -16.50 -21.05
CA GLY A 610 44.46 -15.89 -22.39
C GLY A 610 43.19 -15.14 -22.79
N VAL A 611 42.30 -14.76 -21.87
CA VAL A 611 41.04 -14.04 -22.20
C VAL A 611 41.15 -12.58 -21.79
N GLY A 612 41.91 -11.76 -22.52
CA GLY A 612 41.94 -10.32 -22.28
C GLY A 612 42.92 -9.55 -23.15
N VAL A 613 42.47 -8.42 -23.69
CA VAL A 613 43.33 -7.38 -24.29
C VAL A 613 43.64 -6.30 -23.24
N GLU A 614 44.65 -5.47 -23.50
CA GLU A 614 44.95 -4.32 -22.65
C GLU A 614 43.74 -3.38 -22.53
N ARG A 615 43.59 -2.73 -21.37
CA ARG A 615 42.47 -1.81 -21.07
C ARG A 615 42.33 -0.68 -22.10
N SER A 616 43.44 -0.25 -22.71
CA SER A 616 43.49 0.78 -23.76
C SER A 616 42.84 0.34 -25.07
N GLN A 617 42.75 -0.98 -25.31
CA GLN A 617 42.23 -1.59 -26.55
C GLN A 617 40.87 -2.28 -26.33
N SER A 618 40.38 -2.35 -25.09
CA SER A 618 39.11 -2.99 -24.76
C SER A 618 37.90 -2.06 -24.95
N GLN A 619 36.78 -2.61 -25.42
CA GLN A 619 35.48 -1.94 -25.42
C GLN A 619 34.65 -2.29 -24.17
N VAL A 620 34.89 -3.47 -23.58
CA VAL A 620 34.23 -3.91 -22.35
C VAL A 620 35.28 -4.36 -21.35
N CYS A 621 35.24 -3.82 -20.13
CA CYS A 621 36.11 -4.23 -19.03
C CYS A 621 35.25 -4.81 -17.90
N ILE A 622 35.54 -6.05 -17.48
CA ILE A 622 34.89 -6.70 -16.34
C ILE A 622 35.94 -6.93 -15.26
N THR A 623 35.74 -6.28 -14.12
CA THR A 623 36.59 -6.39 -12.95
C THR A 623 35.88 -7.19 -11.87
N LEU A 624 36.35 -8.40 -11.58
CA LEU A 624 35.83 -9.23 -10.48
C LEU A 624 36.61 -8.93 -9.20
N VAL A 625 35.91 -8.55 -8.14
CA VAL A 625 36.48 -8.25 -6.82
C VAL A 625 35.95 -9.26 -5.81
N TRP A 626 36.84 -10.10 -5.31
CA TRP A 626 36.53 -11.03 -4.23
C TRP A 626 36.43 -10.29 -2.90
N ARG A 627 35.27 -10.37 -2.23
CA ARG A 627 35.03 -9.75 -0.91
C ARG A 627 34.18 -10.66 -0.02
N GLN A 628 34.48 -10.68 1.28
CA GLN A 628 33.63 -11.28 2.30
C GLN A 628 32.96 -10.17 3.14
N VAL A 629 31.63 -10.19 3.22
CA VAL A 629 30.82 -9.13 3.86
C VAL A 629 29.92 -9.68 4.98
N GLY A 630 29.70 -11.00 5.05
CA GLY A 630 28.94 -11.66 6.11
C GLY A 630 28.55 -13.09 5.76
N ASP A 631 27.83 -13.77 6.66
CA ASP A 631 27.43 -15.19 6.52
C ASP A 631 25.97 -15.41 6.12
N SER A 632 25.18 -14.33 6.02
CA SER A 632 23.79 -14.47 5.59
C SER A 632 23.70 -14.88 4.10
N PRO A 633 22.69 -15.67 3.69
CA PRO A 633 22.53 -16.07 2.28
C PRO A 633 22.47 -14.89 1.31
N ALA A 634 21.97 -13.73 1.76
CA ALA A 634 21.92 -12.50 0.97
C ALA A 634 23.29 -11.80 0.87
N ALA A 635 24.13 -11.88 1.92
CA ALA A 635 25.49 -11.33 1.91
C ALA A 635 26.44 -12.11 0.98
N LEU A 636 26.14 -13.38 0.71
CA LEU A 636 26.87 -14.23 -0.24
C LEU A 636 26.52 -13.97 -1.71
N LEU A 637 25.54 -13.11 -2.00
CA LEU A 637 25.12 -12.82 -3.37
C LEU A 637 26.10 -11.87 -4.07
N PRO A 638 26.44 -12.12 -5.35
CA PRO A 638 27.26 -11.20 -6.11
C PRO A 638 26.49 -9.90 -6.42
N THR A 639 27.21 -8.79 -6.53
CA THR A 639 26.66 -7.48 -6.90
C THR A 639 27.49 -6.84 -8.01
N LEU A 640 26.84 -6.27 -9.02
CA LEU A 640 27.48 -5.58 -10.14
C LEU A 640 27.27 -4.07 -10.05
N SER A 641 28.34 -3.31 -10.31
CA SER A 641 28.33 -1.85 -10.43
C SER A 641 28.81 -1.43 -11.81
N VAL A 642 28.00 -0.63 -12.52
CA VAL A 642 28.29 -0.12 -13.88
C VAL A 642 29.20 1.13 -13.86
N ALA A 643 29.38 1.72 -12.69
CA ALA A 643 30.43 2.68 -12.42
C ALA A 643 30.85 2.58 -10.95
N PRO A 644 32.13 2.79 -10.59
CA PRO A 644 32.57 2.77 -9.19
C PRO A 644 31.84 3.79 -8.29
N LEU A 645 31.27 4.83 -8.90
CA LEU A 645 30.56 5.93 -8.23
C LEU A 645 29.02 5.84 -8.38
N ALA A 646 28.49 4.84 -9.09
CA ALA A 646 27.05 4.68 -9.25
C ALA A 646 26.42 4.08 -7.98
N ALA A 647 25.39 4.74 -7.45
CA ALA A 647 24.70 4.32 -6.23
C ALA A 647 23.81 3.07 -6.42
N THR A 648 23.49 2.70 -7.67
CA THR A 648 22.64 1.55 -8.00
C THR A 648 23.50 0.33 -8.32
N GLN A 649 23.44 -0.68 -7.46
CA GLN A 649 24.08 -1.98 -7.69
C GLN A 649 23.04 -3.02 -8.13
N VAL A 650 23.38 -3.82 -9.13
CA VAL A 650 22.58 -4.96 -9.56
C VAL A 650 22.94 -6.15 -8.67
N ALA A 651 22.00 -6.60 -7.83
CA ALA A 651 22.25 -7.67 -6.85
C ALA A 651 21.71 -9.03 -7.32
N GLY A 652 22.47 -10.07 -7.03
CA GLY A 652 22.16 -11.46 -7.36
C GLY A 652 22.60 -11.84 -8.77
N GLU A 653 23.16 -13.05 -8.90
CA GLU A 653 23.71 -13.53 -10.17
C GLU A 653 22.67 -13.56 -11.29
N HIS A 654 21.43 -13.97 -11.00
CA HIS A 654 20.30 -13.94 -11.94
C HIS A 654 20.06 -12.56 -12.60
N ASN A 655 20.26 -11.45 -11.89
CA ASN A 655 20.12 -10.11 -12.47
C ASN A 655 21.39 -9.64 -13.17
N ILE A 656 22.56 -10.06 -12.68
CA ILE A 656 23.85 -9.80 -13.32
C ILE A 656 23.91 -10.47 -14.71
N VAL A 657 23.47 -11.72 -14.81
CA VAL A 657 23.44 -12.44 -16.08
C VAL A 657 22.46 -11.81 -17.06
N ARG A 658 21.29 -11.33 -16.61
CA ARG A 658 20.34 -10.57 -17.44
C ARG A 658 20.97 -9.28 -17.97
N TYR A 659 21.67 -8.55 -17.12
CA TYR A 659 22.34 -7.31 -17.50
C TYR A 659 23.39 -7.56 -18.60
N LEU A 660 24.27 -8.55 -18.41
CA LEU A 660 25.31 -8.89 -19.38
C LEU A 660 24.75 -9.49 -20.67
N ALA A 661 23.69 -10.29 -20.60
CA ALA A 661 23.02 -10.83 -21.78
C ALA A 661 22.39 -9.72 -22.63
N ARG A 662 21.72 -8.75 -22.01
CA ARG A 662 21.18 -7.58 -22.73
C ARG A 662 22.29 -6.71 -23.33
N LEU A 663 23.45 -6.61 -22.67
CA LEU A 663 24.60 -5.90 -23.23
C LEU A 663 25.10 -6.52 -24.54
N MET A 664 25.09 -7.85 -24.61
CA MET A 664 25.41 -8.62 -25.82
C MET A 664 24.38 -8.38 -26.93
N GLU A 665 23.08 -8.41 -26.58
CA GLU A 665 21.97 -8.34 -27.54
C GLU A 665 21.66 -6.91 -28.03
N ALA A 666 22.12 -5.88 -27.32
CA ALA A 666 21.90 -4.47 -27.69
C ALA A 666 22.84 -3.96 -28.79
N SER A 667 23.84 -4.74 -29.22
CA SER A 667 24.69 -4.36 -30.36
C SER A 667 24.06 -4.84 -31.67
N ASN A 668 23.90 -3.93 -32.64
CA ASN A 668 23.40 -4.22 -34.01
C ASN A 668 24.34 -5.14 -34.83
N GLY A 669 25.23 -5.90 -34.18
CA GLY A 669 26.12 -6.86 -34.82
C GLY A 669 25.38 -8.15 -35.18
N ASN A 670 25.78 -8.73 -36.31
CA ASN A 670 25.34 -10.03 -36.84
C ASN A 670 25.78 -11.21 -35.93
N SER A 671 25.46 -11.17 -34.63
CA SER A 671 25.75 -12.29 -33.73
C SER A 671 24.69 -13.36 -33.90
N SER A 672 25.11 -14.54 -34.35
CA SER A 672 24.28 -15.75 -34.38
C SER A 672 24.03 -16.35 -32.98
N LEU A 673 24.59 -15.76 -31.91
CA LEU A 673 24.47 -16.24 -30.54
C LEU A 673 23.47 -15.39 -29.76
N HIS A 674 22.32 -15.97 -29.45
CA HIS A 674 21.26 -15.36 -28.63
C HIS A 674 21.00 -16.26 -27.42
N LEU A 675 21.14 -15.71 -26.22
CA LEU A 675 21.04 -16.45 -24.96
C LEU A 675 19.80 -16.05 -24.15
N TYR A 676 19.13 -14.93 -24.48
CA TYR A 676 18.06 -14.37 -23.66
C TYR A 676 16.87 -13.79 -24.46
N GLU A 677 16.97 -12.58 -25.03
CA GLU A 677 15.86 -11.86 -25.70
C GLU A 677 16.09 -11.70 -27.23
N GLY A 678 17.27 -12.04 -27.75
CA GLY A 678 17.66 -11.82 -29.16
C GLY A 678 17.29 -12.92 -30.17
N GLY A 679 17.41 -12.60 -31.46
CA GLY A 679 17.08 -13.39 -32.67
C GLY A 679 16.83 -14.91 -32.52
N SER A 680 15.71 -15.36 -33.07
CA SER A 680 15.16 -16.74 -33.05
C SER A 680 14.55 -17.25 -31.73
N ILE A 681 14.76 -16.57 -30.59
CA ILE A 681 14.07 -16.90 -29.33
C ILE A 681 12.67 -16.25 -29.34
N ASN A 682 11.60 -17.04 -29.28
CA ASN A 682 10.25 -16.49 -29.24
C ASN A 682 9.95 -15.84 -27.86
N GLN A 683 8.96 -14.94 -27.81
CA GLN A 683 8.57 -14.25 -26.58
C GLN A 683 8.17 -15.20 -25.43
N ALA A 684 7.58 -16.36 -25.75
CA ALA A 684 7.25 -17.38 -24.76
C ALA A 684 8.50 -18.05 -24.16
N THR A 685 9.56 -18.21 -24.94
CA THR A 685 10.84 -18.79 -24.52
C THR A 685 11.59 -17.82 -23.60
N SER A 686 11.63 -16.53 -23.93
CA SER A 686 12.18 -15.49 -23.05
C SER A 686 11.42 -15.44 -21.71
N THR A 687 10.09 -15.54 -21.74
CA THR A 687 9.26 -15.61 -20.52
C THR A 687 9.59 -16.85 -19.67
N LEU A 688 9.81 -18.00 -20.30
CA LEU A 688 10.24 -19.23 -19.62
C LEU A 688 11.65 -19.10 -19.02
N VAL A 689 12.58 -18.47 -19.74
CA VAL A 689 13.93 -18.20 -19.23
C VAL A 689 13.84 -17.33 -17.98
N ASP A 690 13.05 -16.26 -17.99
CA ASP A 690 12.85 -15.41 -16.80
C ASP A 690 12.24 -16.16 -15.62
N TYR A 691 11.25 -17.01 -15.89
CA TYR A 691 10.68 -17.89 -14.87
C TYR A 691 11.77 -18.77 -14.23
N PHE A 692 12.61 -19.43 -15.01
CA PHE A 692 13.68 -20.28 -14.48
C PHE A 692 14.75 -19.49 -13.73
N LEU A 693 15.14 -18.30 -14.19
CA LEU A 693 16.12 -17.44 -13.50
C LEU A 693 15.62 -17.06 -12.10
N ASP A 694 14.35 -16.68 -11.98
CA ASP A 694 13.76 -16.28 -10.70
C ASP A 694 13.53 -17.49 -9.79
N GLN A 695 13.09 -18.64 -10.32
CA GLN A 695 12.95 -19.87 -9.55
C GLN A 695 14.31 -20.38 -9.03
N CYS A 696 15.37 -20.35 -9.84
CA CYS A 696 16.71 -20.71 -9.41
C CYS A 696 17.17 -19.83 -8.25
N HIS A 697 16.97 -18.51 -8.35
CA HIS A 697 17.32 -17.61 -7.27
C HIS A 697 16.52 -17.89 -5.99
N ALA A 698 15.20 -17.99 -6.09
CA ALA A 698 14.33 -18.17 -4.93
C ALA A 698 14.49 -19.55 -4.27
N LYS A 699 14.54 -20.63 -5.06
CA LYS A 699 14.48 -22.01 -4.56
C LYS A 699 15.85 -22.66 -4.35
N LEU A 700 16.86 -22.33 -5.17
CA LEU A 700 18.21 -22.88 -4.99
C LEU A 700 19.08 -21.99 -4.11
N VAL A 701 19.22 -20.72 -4.50
CA VAL A 701 20.20 -19.80 -3.88
C VAL A 701 19.76 -19.38 -2.47
N LEU A 702 18.50 -18.95 -2.33
CA LEU A 702 17.91 -18.51 -1.06
C LEU A 702 17.12 -19.60 -0.32
N GLY A 703 16.68 -20.65 -1.02
CA GLY A 703 15.83 -21.70 -0.46
C GLY A 703 16.54 -22.59 0.57
N SER A 704 15.73 -23.21 1.44
CA SER A 704 16.16 -24.22 2.42
C SER A 704 16.60 -25.54 1.74
N ASN A 705 17.32 -26.41 2.45
CA ASN A 705 17.74 -27.72 1.90
C ASN A 705 16.56 -28.57 1.38
N LYS A 706 15.40 -28.47 2.04
CA LYS A 706 14.17 -29.17 1.62
C LYS A 706 13.64 -28.59 0.30
N GLU A 707 13.61 -27.27 0.16
CA GLU A 707 13.17 -26.59 -1.06
C GLU A 707 14.12 -26.84 -2.22
N ARG A 708 15.44 -26.82 -1.99
CA ARG A 708 16.46 -27.20 -2.98
C ARG A 708 16.21 -28.60 -3.52
N THR A 709 16.03 -29.57 -2.62
CA THR A 709 15.79 -30.97 -2.99
C THR A 709 14.47 -31.13 -3.77
N ALA A 710 13.41 -30.44 -3.33
CA ALA A 710 12.12 -30.47 -4.01
C ALA A 710 12.21 -29.87 -5.42
N TYR A 711 12.87 -28.73 -5.56
CA TYR A 711 13.05 -28.06 -6.85
C TYR A 711 13.88 -28.91 -7.81
N LEU A 712 14.99 -29.51 -7.37
CA LEU A 712 15.77 -30.41 -8.23
C LEU A 712 14.98 -31.63 -8.70
N ARG A 713 14.08 -32.17 -7.86
CA ARG A 713 13.17 -33.26 -8.28
C ARG A 713 12.11 -32.80 -9.28
N GLU A 714 11.64 -31.57 -9.15
CA GLU A 714 10.72 -30.96 -10.11
C GLU A 714 11.40 -30.76 -11.47
N MET A 715 12.63 -30.24 -11.47
CA MET A 715 13.42 -30.08 -12.68
C MET A 715 13.72 -31.42 -13.36
N ASP A 716 14.06 -32.46 -12.59
CA ASP A 716 14.30 -33.80 -13.12
C ASP A 716 13.07 -34.38 -13.84
N LYS A 717 11.86 -34.07 -13.36
CA LYS A 717 10.61 -34.46 -14.05
C LYS A 717 10.41 -33.71 -15.36
N GLY A 718 10.77 -32.43 -15.42
CA GLY A 718 10.62 -31.58 -16.60
C GLY A 718 11.69 -31.83 -17.68
N LEU A 719 12.90 -32.21 -17.29
CA LEU A 719 14.00 -32.44 -18.22
C LEU A 719 13.79 -33.72 -19.06
N GLY A 720 14.01 -33.61 -20.37
CA GLY A 720 13.90 -34.72 -21.33
C GLY A 720 12.47 -35.11 -21.71
N VAL A 721 11.51 -34.19 -21.56
CA VAL A 721 10.13 -34.37 -22.06
C VAL A 721 10.04 -33.79 -23.48
N GLY A 722 9.75 -34.63 -24.49
CA GLY A 722 9.63 -34.20 -25.89
C GLY A 722 10.98 -33.94 -26.58
N THR A 723 11.06 -32.90 -27.42
CA THR A 723 12.28 -32.49 -28.15
C THR A 723 13.18 -31.54 -27.36
N GLN A 724 12.92 -31.32 -26.07
CA GLN A 724 13.65 -30.35 -25.24
C GLN A 724 14.98 -30.93 -24.73
N GLN A 725 16.09 -30.35 -25.19
CA GLN A 725 17.45 -30.71 -24.77
C GLN A 725 17.96 -29.85 -23.60
N PHE A 726 17.45 -28.62 -23.48
CA PHE A 726 17.79 -27.61 -22.47
C PHE A 726 16.51 -27.08 -21.80
N LEU A 727 16.64 -26.26 -20.74
CA LEU A 727 15.52 -25.88 -19.88
C LEU A 727 14.36 -25.18 -20.61
N ALA A 728 14.69 -24.25 -21.50
CA ALA A 728 13.70 -23.46 -22.22
C ALA A 728 13.50 -23.92 -23.69
N GLY A 729 14.15 -25.02 -24.13
CA GLY A 729 14.01 -25.49 -25.50
C GLY A 729 15.14 -26.40 -26.01
N VAL A 730 15.48 -26.26 -27.29
CA VAL A 730 16.50 -27.07 -27.98
C VAL A 730 17.88 -26.40 -27.95
N THR A 731 17.94 -25.11 -27.68
CA THR A 731 19.17 -24.32 -27.59
C THR A 731 19.52 -23.98 -26.14
N LEU A 732 20.82 -23.82 -25.86
CA LEU A 732 21.31 -23.41 -24.55
C LEU A 732 20.96 -21.94 -24.28
N THR A 733 20.35 -21.68 -23.12
CA THR A 733 19.87 -20.34 -22.73
C THR A 733 20.54 -19.83 -21.46
N LEU A 734 20.26 -18.58 -21.10
CA LEU A 734 20.73 -17.96 -19.85
C LEU A 734 20.28 -18.73 -18.60
N ALA A 735 19.08 -19.32 -18.63
CA ALA A 735 18.56 -20.15 -17.54
C ALA A 735 19.46 -21.37 -17.29
N ASP A 736 19.96 -22.00 -18.36
CA ASP A 736 20.84 -23.16 -18.25
C ASP A 736 22.18 -22.81 -17.61
N LEU A 737 22.78 -21.69 -18.03
CA LEU A 737 24.04 -21.18 -17.50
C LEU A 737 23.94 -20.82 -16.01
N LEU A 738 22.85 -20.15 -15.61
CA LEU A 738 22.63 -19.79 -14.22
C LEU A 738 22.40 -21.04 -13.35
N LEU A 739 21.55 -21.97 -13.79
CA LEU A 739 21.27 -23.19 -13.02
C LEU A 739 22.55 -24.00 -12.82
N LEU A 740 23.36 -24.18 -13.87
CA LEU A 740 24.64 -24.88 -13.77
C LEU A 740 25.59 -24.18 -12.79
N SER A 741 25.67 -22.85 -12.85
CA SER A 741 26.46 -22.05 -11.90
C SER A 741 26.01 -22.26 -10.45
N CYS A 742 24.69 -22.21 -10.20
CA CYS A 742 24.12 -22.42 -8.87
C CYS A 742 24.41 -23.83 -8.32
N LEU A 743 24.32 -24.86 -9.17
CA LEU A 743 24.61 -26.24 -8.79
C LEU A 743 26.08 -26.43 -8.38
N LEU A 744 27.00 -25.79 -9.10
CA LEU A 744 28.43 -25.82 -8.80
C LEU A 744 28.75 -25.06 -7.50
N GLN A 745 28.20 -23.86 -7.33
CA GLN A 745 28.37 -23.07 -6.11
C GLN A 745 27.89 -23.80 -4.85
N LEU A 746 26.74 -24.47 -4.96
CA LEU A 746 26.14 -25.20 -3.84
C LEU A 746 26.68 -26.63 -3.69
N ARG A 747 27.60 -27.06 -4.58
CA ARG A 747 28.14 -28.42 -4.64
C ARG A 747 27.06 -29.50 -4.71
N LEU A 748 25.97 -29.20 -5.40
CA LEU A 748 24.79 -30.08 -5.51
C LEU A 748 24.84 -31.01 -6.72
N LEU A 749 25.79 -30.82 -7.64
CA LEU A 749 25.85 -31.53 -8.92
C LEU A 749 25.90 -33.06 -8.76
N GLU A 750 26.74 -33.56 -7.85
CA GLU A 750 26.90 -35.00 -7.59
C GLU A 750 25.68 -35.61 -6.87
N SER A 751 24.99 -34.80 -6.06
CA SER A 751 23.78 -35.20 -5.33
C SER A 751 22.49 -34.99 -6.13
N ALA A 752 22.58 -34.39 -7.33
CA ALA A 752 21.42 -34.05 -8.13
C ALA A 752 20.77 -35.30 -8.73
N PRO A 753 19.47 -35.27 -9.06
CA PRO A 753 18.79 -36.36 -9.75
C PRO A 753 19.41 -36.72 -11.12
N PRO A 754 19.24 -37.96 -11.63
CA PRO A 754 19.98 -38.48 -12.79
C PRO A 754 19.82 -37.65 -14.08
N LYS A 755 18.62 -37.15 -14.40
CA LYS A 755 18.42 -36.36 -15.61
C LYS A 755 19.04 -34.98 -15.48
N VAL A 756 19.04 -34.39 -14.28
CA VAL A 756 19.76 -33.14 -14.00
C VAL A 756 21.27 -33.34 -14.16
N GLN A 757 21.81 -34.48 -13.70
CA GLN A 757 23.23 -34.81 -13.94
C GLN A 757 23.53 -34.96 -15.43
N GLN A 758 22.69 -35.67 -16.19
CA GLN A 758 22.88 -35.83 -17.64
C GLN A 758 22.78 -34.49 -18.38
N TRP A 759 21.78 -33.67 -18.06
CA TRP A 759 21.62 -32.31 -18.59
C TRP A 759 22.86 -31.45 -18.27
N SER A 760 23.39 -31.52 -17.05
CA SER A 760 24.57 -30.75 -16.69
C SER A 760 25.82 -31.13 -17.50
N LYS A 761 26.00 -32.43 -17.81
CA LYS A 761 27.07 -32.90 -18.69
C LYS A 761 26.91 -32.37 -20.12
N LEU A 762 25.67 -32.31 -20.62
CA LEU A 762 25.37 -31.70 -21.92
C LEU A 762 25.69 -30.19 -21.92
N CYS A 763 25.33 -29.46 -20.88
CA CYS A 763 25.66 -28.04 -20.73
C CYS A 763 27.17 -27.82 -20.65
N LEU A 764 27.91 -28.64 -19.89
CA LEU A 764 29.37 -28.54 -19.75
C LEU A 764 30.12 -28.88 -21.05
N ALA A 765 29.56 -29.75 -21.90
CA ALA A 765 30.13 -30.08 -23.21
C ALA A 765 29.97 -28.94 -24.23
N HIS A 766 29.09 -27.96 -23.98
CA HIS A 766 28.87 -26.83 -24.86
C HIS A 766 30.10 -25.90 -24.92
N GLN A 767 30.38 -25.34 -26.10
CA GLN A 767 31.59 -24.53 -26.34
C GLN A 767 31.74 -23.33 -25.37
N LEU A 768 30.63 -22.70 -24.98
CA LEU A 768 30.61 -21.60 -24.02
C LEU A 768 30.95 -22.01 -22.58
N CYS A 769 30.78 -23.30 -22.26
CA CYS A 769 30.99 -23.85 -20.93
C CYS A 769 32.31 -24.62 -20.79
N LYS A 770 33.17 -24.66 -21.83
CA LYS A 770 34.43 -25.41 -21.84
C LYS A 770 35.36 -25.07 -20.67
N ASN A 771 35.25 -23.86 -20.14
CA ASN A 771 36.01 -23.37 -18.99
C ASN A 771 35.12 -23.19 -17.74
N PHE A 772 34.04 -23.96 -17.53
CA PHE A 772 33.16 -23.76 -16.36
C PHE A 772 33.75 -24.27 -15.04
N ILE A 773 34.42 -25.42 -15.07
CA ILE A 773 34.88 -26.18 -13.89
C ILE A 773 36.37 -25.94 -13.61
#